data_AF-A0A7C1WJ99-F1
#
_entry.id   AF-A0A7C1WJ99-F1
#
_cell.length_a   1.000
_cell.length_b   1.000
_cell.length_c   1.000
_cell.angle_alpha   90.00
_cell.angle_beta   90.00
_cell.angle_gamma   90.00
#
_symmetry.space_group_name_H-M   'P 1'
#
loop_
_entity.id
_entity.type
_entity.pdbx_description
1 polymer ?
#
loop_
_entity_poly.entity_id
_entity_poly.type
_entity_poly.pdbx_seq_one_letter_code
_entity_poly.pdbx_strand_id
1 'polypeptide(L)'
;MRGIGTALLGLALLGCAGESVPDAPQRQRLADEPVGVLSGPSASPAETVFDERFGTEFRDGVPDGWRLATDPNRPLDFEPGVLSVTRTVEGTNGAGAAVLSGRRGALYRVVEVEPNTPYRFQARVRCEGLVPESEPFFGAAPWIAELLGEVHGPPDLGDGLDGLVHTRHQFDSAIGSEDWRSYSATFVTGPETGALLVSCLLGFQGDVLEGSVAFRDLRLERLSEPELWGELAAEEIRILSETEPDLSGWRAKRRVRAWLGGEWRPAILLMPGETLTLRVRVPRSGAILETGLGPWRPAYLGVLRARGGRDLRMSVEHGGKAIVHRDVHPPEHAVEARWLDASADLSDAAGEEVTLRFGVEGDLPGVFGAPTLRATGSQGDLPMNLVLVSIDTLRADHVGCYGGGAATPRLDALAAQGILFEEVQSSAPYTLPSHASQFSGQVPTVHGVTRGGRVLTPRRSPVLARILAEAGYRTEAMTAGGFLNADFGFDQGFDRFSTVDPIRDPDSRHLAVLADRDPTRFDRALFGEYGPERIDAFLEEHRDEAFFLFLHTFAVHDYDPPPAWRTCGQRGCTATRDDYREYHLGIAHPWTPQPVSDADRAHLGHLYDEALSFVDDSLGHVLERLDELGLADRTVVAVTSDHGEEMFERGFVQHGKTLYREVVRVPWILSVPGKSPLVIETPAAGIDLAPTLLGALGLPGDPRMQGRDLLGSDAGTSERWCEVDDGYVHRYGLTDDQAGFVLIHSPEDPEVFFPPSVNWELYDLTRDPGERVNRVDSAPEVLGRLRDRLLELRGDYAELAEELGSAGRGEVQEGTRVELEELGYTGK
;
A
#
# COMPACT_ATOMS: atom_id res chain seq x y z
N MET A 1 -7.85 0.54 -14.65
CA MET A 1 -8.77 1.46 -13.95
C MET A 1 -8.26 1.54 -12.55
N ARG A 2 -7.71 2.71 -12.26
CA ARG A 2 -6.89 3.05 -11.12
C ARG A 2 -7.77 3.86 -10.17
N GLY A 3 -7.53 3.64 -8.89
CA GLY A 3 -7.95 4.42 -7.74
C GLY A 3 -7.05 3.90 -6.62
N ILE A 4 -6.40 4.79 -5.87
CA ILE A 4 -5.30 4.54 -4.89
C ILE A 4 -3.87 4.78 -5.45
N GLY A 5 -3.70 5.60 -6.49
CA GLY A 5 -2.39 5.93 -7.05
C GLY A 5 -2.04 7.41 -7.07
N THR A 6 -2.03 8.12 -5.93
CA THR A 6 -1.48 9.50 -5.91
C THR A 6 -1.09 9.99 -4.50
N ALA A 7 0.11 9.62 -4.05
CA ALA A 7 0.81 10.31 -2.95
C ALA A 7 2.35 10.12 -3.02
N LEU A 8 2.94 9.92 -4.20
CA LEU A 8 4.34 9.45 -4.33
C LEU A 8 5.34 10.39 -5.01
N LEU A 9 5.03 11.65 -5.30
CA LEU A 9 6.07 12.58 -5.77
C LEU A 9 5.94 13.98 -5.17
N GLY A 10 6.88 14.31 -4.29
CA GLY A 10 7.30 15.69 -4.03
C GLY A 10 7.26 16.09 -2.56
N LEU A 11 8.39 15.99 -1.85
CA LEU A 11 8.79 16.92 -0.79
C LEU A 11 10.27 16.68 -0.41
N ALA A 12 11.15 17.46 -1.03
CA ALA A 12 12.52 17.68 -0.58
C ALA A 12 12.78 19.19 -0.59
N LEU A 13 13.38 19.69 0.51
CA LEU A 13 13.99 21.03 0.70
C LEU A 13 12.98 22.19 1.00
N LEU A 14 13.10 23.06 2.00
CA LEU A 14 14.23 23.55 2.81
C LEU A 14 13.74 24.04 4.18
N GLY A 15 14.52 23.79 5.24
CA GLY A 15 14.43 24.48 6.52
C GLY A 15 15.79 25.07 6.90
N CYS A 16 15.94 26.38 6.78
CA CYS A 16 17.02 27.15 7.41
C CYS A 16 16.43 28.39 8.08
N ALA A 17 16.82 28.61 9.33
CA ALA A 17 16.28 29.58 10.26
C ALA A 17 16.68 31.03 9.95
N GLY A 18 15.74 31.94 10.22
CA GLY A 18 15.88 33.21 10.96
C GLY A 18 16.85 34.27 10.45
N GLU A 19 16.30 35.43 10.04
CA GLU A 19 16.66 36.76 10.59
C GLU A 19 15.71 37.86 10.07
N SER A 20 15.49 38.88 10.89
CA SER A 20 14.51 39.96 10.79
C SER A 20 14.96 41.20 9.99
N VAL A 21 14.01 42.14 9.74
CA VAL A 21 14.12 43.63 9.55
C VAL A 21 14.08 44.15 8.08
N PRO A 22 13.59 45.38 7.69
CA PRO A 22 12.46 46.28 8.09
C PRO A 22 11.61 46.88 6.89
N ASP A 23 10.67 47.79 7.23
CA ASP A 23 9.72 48.61 6.43
C ASP A 23 10.21 49.55 5.28
N ALA A 24 9.28 49.76 4.31
CA ALA A 24 8.95 50.97 3.49
C ALA A 24 9.85 51.39 2.28
N PRO A 25 9.39 52.17 1.24
CA PRO A 25 8.23 53.11 1.21
C PRO A 25 7.37 53.24 -0.10
N GLN A 26 6.26 53.98 0.06
CA GLN A 26 5.33 54.52 -0.96
C GLN A 26 5.96 55.34 -2.11
N ARG A 27 5.41 55.23 -3.34
CA ARG A 27 5.32 56.32 -4.35
C ARG A 27 4.08 56.11 -5.24
N GLN A 28 3.02 56.93 -5.17
CA GLN A 28 2.77 58.26 -5.76
C GLN A 28 2.21 58.20 -7.21
N ARG A 29 0.94 58.62 -7.34
CA ARG A 29 0.14 58.79 -8.58
C ARG A 29 0.62 59.97 -9.43
N LEU A 30 0.53 59.84 -10.76
CA LEU A 30 0.36 60.91 -11.78
C LEU A 30 -0.32 60.22 -13.00
N ALA A 31 -1.59 60.45 -13.35
CA ALA A 31 -2.26 61.63 -13.95
C ALA A 31 -2.42 61.51 -15.49
N ASP A 32 -3.68 61.28 -15.90
CA ASP A 32 -4.48 61.70 -17.07
C ASP A 32 -3.83 62.04 -18.44
N GLU A 33 -4.31 61.40 -19.52
CA GLU A 33 -5.13 62.00 -20.62
C GLU A 33 -5.42 60.98 -21.77
N PRO A 34 -6.42 61.22 -22.65
CA PRO A 34 -7.40 60.22 -23.11
C PRO A 34 -7.18 59.71 -24.54
N VAL A 35 -8.03 58.78 -25.02
CA VAL A 35 -8.78 58.84 -26.30
C VAL A 35 -9.48 57.50 -26.62
N GLY A 36 -10.77 57.56 -26.97
CA GLY A 36 -11.35 56.69 -28.01
C GLY A 36 -12.44 55.71 -27.58
N VAL A 37 -13.69 56.17 -27.52
CA VAL A 37 -14.88 55.30 -27.58
C VAL A 37 -15.04 54.78 -29.01
N LEU A 38 -15.12 53.45 -29.18
CA LEU A 38 -15.78 52.82 -30.33
C LEU A 38 -16.82 51.82 -29.83
N SER A 39 -18.03 51.99 -30.34
CA SER A 39 -19.26 51.30 -29.95
C SER A 39 -19.54 50.06 -30.82
N GLY A 40 -19.75 48.92 -30.16
CA GLY A 40 -20.53 47.72 -30.58
C GLY A 40 -19.97 46.87 -31.74
N PRO A 41 -20.45 45.61 -31.97
CA PRO A 41 -21.76 45.08 -31.57
C PRO A 41 -21.85 43.60 -31.10
N SER A 42 -22.99 43.27 -30.47
CA SER A 42 -23.83 42.04 -30.52
C SER A 42 -23.23 40.61 -30.52
N ALA A 43 -23.80 39.79 -29.61
CA ALA A 43 -23.60 38.36 -29.41
C ALA A 43 -23.73 37.42 -30.63
N SER A 44 -22.88 36.38 -30.68
CA SER A 44 -23.03 35.09 -31.38
C SER A 44 -21.93 34.08 -30.92
N PRO A 45 -21.88 32.84 -31.44
CA PRO A 45 -22.01 31.55 -30.74
C PRO A 45 -20.75 31.03 -30.01
N ALA A 46 -20.92 30.13 -29.02
CA ALA A 46 -19.89 29.31 -28.34
C ALA A 46 -18.46 29.83 -28.52
N GLU A 47 -18.11 30.88 -27.77
CA GLU A 47 -16.80 31.54 -27.91
C GLU A 47 -15.68 30.54 -27.62
N THR A 48 -14.88 30.26 -28.64
CA THR A 48 -13.66 29.50 -28.49
C THR A 48 -12.58 30.44 -27.97
N VAL A 49 -12.03 30.15 -26.79
CA VAL A 49 -10.93 30.94 -26.21
C VAL A 49 -9.63 30.22 -26.52
N PHE A 50 -8.67 30.89 -27.17
CA PHE A 50 -7.36 30.33 -27.50
C PHE A 50 -6.25 31.12 -26.79
N ASP A 51 -5.35 30.43 -26.06
CA ASP A 51 -4.15 31.05 -25.50
C ASP A 51 -2.91 30.68 -26.34
N GLU A 52 -2.42 31.68 -27.09
CA GLU A 52 -1.27 31.54 -28.00
C GLU A 52 0.04 31.14 -27.29
N ARG A 53 0.17 31.38 -25.97
CA ARG A 53 1.41 31.10 -25.22
C ARG A 53 1.60 29.62 -24.89
N PHE A 54 0.50 28.90 -24.73
CA PHE A 54 0.48 27.49 -24.30
C PHE A 54 -0.19 26.56 -25.32
N GLY A 55 -0.70 27.12 -26.42
CA GLY A 55 -1.28 26.36 -27.53
C GLY A 55 -2.57 25.64 -27.15
N THR A 56 -3.32 26.17 -26.18
CA THR A 56 -4.55 25.54 -25.67
C THR A 56 -5.78 26.33 -26.04
N GLU A 57 -6.72 25.63 -26.67
CA GLU A 57 -8.03 26.04 -27.12
C GLU A 57 -9.10 25.50 -26.15
N PHE A 58 -10.03 26.38 -25.80
CA PHE A 58 -11.20 26.07 -24.98
C PHE A 58 -12.42 26.15 -25.87
N ARG A 59 -13.03 25.00 -26.16
CA ARG A 59 -14.27 24.95 -26.93
C ARG A 59 -15.45 25.00 -25.96
N ASP A 60 -16.50 25.71 -26.37
CA ASP A 60 -17.73 25.97 -25.60
C ASP A 60 -17.66 27.09 -24.52
N GLY A 61 -16.58 27.89 -24.51
CA GLY A 61 -16.43 29.05 -23.62
C GLY A 61 -16.06 28.71 -22.17
N VAL A 62 -15.73 29.73 -21.37
CA VAL A 62 -15.45 29.58 -19.92
C VAL A 62 -16.79 29.64 -19.16
N PRO A 63 -17.19 28.60 -18.43
CA PRO A 63 -18.45 28.62 -17.69
C PRO A 63 -18.46 29.72 -16.61
N ASP A 64 -19.65 30.26 -16.31
CA ASP A 64 -19.79 31.31 -15.30
C ASP A 64 -19.19 30.91 -13.94
N GLY A 65 -18.37 31.79 -13.38
CA GLY A 65 -17.67 31.57 -12.11
C GLY A 65 -16.40 30.72 -12.20
N TRP A 66 -16.09 30.16 -13.36
CA TRP A 66 -14.81 29.50 -13.62
C TRP A 66 -13.78 30.50 -14.19
N ARG A 67 -12.52 30.13 -14.05
CA ARG A 67 -11.33 30.90 -14.41
C ARG A 67 -10.35 30.03 -15.17
N LEU A 68 -9.53 30.69 -15.97
CA LEU A 68 -8.50 30.07 -16.78
C LEU A 68 -7.14 30.23 -16.10
N ALA A 69 -6.45 29.12 -15.89
CA ALA A 69 -5.03 29.10 -15.56
C ALA A 69 -4.28 28.35 -16.66
N THR A 70 -3.15 28.90 -17.08
CA THR A 70 -2.38 28.36 -18.20
C THR A 70 -1.01 27.83 -17.79
N ASP A 71 -0.66 27.98 -16.50
CA ASP A 71 0.35 27.19 -15.77
C ASP A 71 -0.02 27.19 -14.27
N PRO A 72 -0.29 26.04 -13.62
CA PRO A 72 -0.55 26.01 -12.18
C PRO A 72 0.70 26.26 -11.31
N ASN A 73 1.90 26.32 -11.91
CA ASN A 73 3.19 26.44 -11.19
C ASN A 73 3.97 27.75 -11.49
N ARG A 74 3.42 28.71 -12.28
CA ARG A 74 4.06 30.02 -12.56
C ARG A 74 3.05 31.16 -12.80
N PRO A 75 3.43 32.43 -12.57
CA PRO A 75 2.51 33.56 -12.48
C PRO A 75 1.82 33.95 -13.79
N LEU A 76 0.56 34.39 -13.63
CA LEU A 76 -0.24 35.05 -14.66
C LEU A 76 -0.50 36.51 -14.24
N ASP A 77 0.18 37.46 -14.87
CA ASP A 77 -0.27 38.86 -14.87
C ASP A 77 -1.58 38.97 -15.66
N PHE A 78 -2.68 39.32 -15.00
CA PHE A 78 -3.88 39.84 -15.66
C PHE A 78 -4.31 41.17 -15.03
N GLU A 79 -4.40 42.22 -15.86
CA GLU A 79 -5.13 43.44 -15.50
C GLU A 79 -6.65 43.18 -15.46
N PRO A 80 -7.40 43.86 -14.56
CA PRO A 80 -8.80 43.59 -14.33
C PRO A 80 -9.69 44.16 -15.44
N GLY A 81 -10.10 43.30 -16.38
CA GLY A 81 -11.20 43.55 -17.31
C GLY A 81 -12.49 42.90 -16.81
N VAL A 82 -13.47 43.72 -16.44
CA VAL A 82 -14.81 43.30 -16.02
C VAL A 82 -15.55 42.61 -17.18
N LEU A 83 -15.81 41.32 -17.06
CA LEU A 83 -16.89 40.64 -17.79
C LEU A 83 -17.97 40.26 -16.78
N SER A 84 -18.98 41.12 -16.68
CA SER A 84 -20.21 40.86 -15.97
C SER A 84 -21.20 40.18 -16.92
N VAL A 85 -21.61 38.96 -16.60
CA VAL A 85 -22.92 38.47 -17.00
C VAL A 85 -23.72 38.22 -15.72
N THR A 86 -24.79 38.99 -15.61
CA THR A 86 -25.70 39.06 -14.49
C THR A 86 -26.77 37.96 -14.59
N ARG A 87 -26.76 37.06 -13.59
CA ARG A 87 -27.90 36.68 -12.72
C ARG A 87 -28.20 35.16 -12.59
N THR A 88 -27.64 34.60 -11.51
CA THR A 88 -28.17 33.71 -10.45
C THR A 88 -29.00 32.46 -10.78
N VAL A 89 -28.59 31.29 -10.26
CA VAL A 89 -29.49 30.37 -9.52
C VAL A 89 -28.74 29.71 -8.34
N GLU A 90 -29.37 29.71 -7.17
CA GLU A 90 -29.01 28.95 -5.97
C GLU A 90 -28.99 27.44 -6.23
N GLY A 91 -28.05 26.72 -5.60
CA GLY A 91 -27.89 25.28 -5.73
C GLY A 91 -27.19 24.90 -7.03
N THR A 92 -25.98 24.37 -6.95
CA THR A 92 -25.10 24.00 -8.06
C THR A 92 -25.65 22.83 -8.89
N ASN A 93 -26.78 23.03 -9.57
CA ASN A 93 -27.41 22.08 -10.52
C ASN A 93 -27.23 22.53 -11.99
N GLY A 94 -26.07 23.09 -12.34
CA GLY A 94 -25.76 23.54 -13.70
C GLY A 94 -24.83 22.59 -14.43
N ALA A 95 -25.35 21.86 -15.42
CA ALA A 95 -24.57 21.05 -16.36
C ALA A 95 -23.72 21.96 -17.28
N GLY A 96 -22.52 22.33 -16.85
CA GLY A 96 -21.52 22.95 -17.70
C GLY A 96 -20.65 21.86 -18.35
N ALA A 97 -20.54 21.89 -19.69
CA ALA A 97 -19.55 21.11 -20.42
C ALA A 97 -18.42 22.04 -20.86
N ALA A 98 -17.17 21.65 -20.65
CA ALA A 98 -15.99 22.41 -21.11
C ALA A 98 -15.01 21.45 -21.78
N VAL A 99 -14.42 21.88 -22.90
CA VAL A 99 -13.43 21.08 -23.66
C VAL A 99 -12.10 21.83 -23.72
N LEU A 100 -11.05 21.19 -23.22
CA LEU A 100 -9.66 21.64 -23.27
C LEU A 100 -8.94 20.93 -24.41
N SER A 101 -8.26 21.63 -25.32
CA SER A 101 -7.42 20.99 -26.35
C SER A 101 -6.12 21.76 -26.58
N GLY A 102 -4.96 21.11 -26.54
CA GLY A 102 -3.65 21.79 -26.64
C GLY A 102 -2.58 21.21 -25.71
N ARG A 103 -1.45 21.92 -25.52
CA ARG A 103 -0.30 21.39 -24.76
C ARG A 103 -0.46 21.45 -23.25
N ARG A 104 -0.97 22.56 -22.69
CA ARG A 104 -1.22 22.76 -21.24
C ARG A 104 -2.39 23.70 -20.95
N GLY A 105 -3.21 23.38 -19.95
CA GLY A 105 -4.25 24.31 -19.46
C GLY A 105 -5.03 23.79 -18.26
N ALA A 106 -5.60 24.71 -17.49
CA ALA A 106 -6.41 24.43 -16.33
C ALA A 106 -7.66 25.31 -16.33
N LEU A 107 -8.82 24.70 -16.12
CA LEU A 107 -10.05 25.41 -15.80
C LEU A 107 -10.29 25.25 -14.29
N TYR A 108 -10.43 26.33 -13.54
CA TYR A 108 -10.62 26.24 -12.09
C TYR A 108 -11.70 27.17 -11.56
N ARG A 109 -12.21 26.86 -10.37
CA ARG A 109 -13.17 27.67 -9.64
C ARG A 109 -12.87 27.60 -8.15
N VAL A 110 -12.98 28.73 -7.47
CA VAL A 110 -12.98 28.78 -6.01
C VAL A 110 -14.44 28.76 -5.54
N VAL A 111 -14.72 27.88 -4.59
CA VAL A 111 -16.04 27.69 -3.98
C VAL A 111 -15.91 27.89 -2.49
N GLU A 112 -16.59 28.88 -1.93
CA GLU A 112 -16.66 29.06 -0.47
C GLU A 112 -17.34 27.83 0.16
N VAL A 113 -16.75 27.35 1.26
CA VAL A 113 -17.24 26.20 2.01
C VAL A 113 -17.18 26.47 3.50
N GLU A 114 -18.00 25.75 4.25
CA GLU A 114 -17.93 25.80 5.70
C GLU A 114 -16.79 24.90 6.20
N PRO A 115 -16.02 25.31 7.22
CA PRO A 115 -15.09 24.42 7.90
C PRO A 115 -15.80 23.21 8.49
N ASN A 116 -15.06 22.12 8.72
CA ASN A 116 -15.56 20.94 9.42
C ASN A 116 -16.84 20.34 8.81
N THR A 117 -17.04 20.45 7.49
CA THR A 117 -18.31 20.14 6.82
C THR A 117 -18.14 19.08 5.74
N PRO A 118 -19.00 18.06 5.69
CA PRO A 118 -18.91 17.02 4.68
C PRO A 118 -19.43 17.50 3.32
N TYR A 119 -18.69 17.15 2.27
CA TYR A 119 -19.03 17.43 0.89
C TYR A 119 -18.82 16.20 0.01
N ARG A 120 -19.61 16.12 -1.06
CA ARG A 120 -19.42 15.20 -2.18
C ARG A 120 -19.06 16.00 -3.41
N PHE A 121 -17.95 15.63 -4.05
CA PHE A 121 -17.60 16.07 -5.40
C PHE A 121 -17.92 14.98 -6.41
N GLN A 122 -18.42 15.37 -7.57
CA GLN A 122 -18.65 14.50 -8.73
C GLN A 122 -18.23 15.20 -10.02
N ALA A 123 -17.70 14.43 -10.96
CA ALA A 123 -17.36 14.90 -12.30
C ALA A 123 -17.39 13.74 -13.31
N ARG A 124 -17.58 14.04 -14.59
CA ARG A 124 -17.31 13.12 -15.68
C ARG A 124 -16.27 13.70 -16.62
N VAL A 125 -15.33 12.88 -17.06
CA VAL A 125 -14.25 13.28 -17.98
C VAL A 125 -14.18 12.33 -19.15
N ARG A 126 -13.96 12.86 -20.35
CA ARG A 126 -13.68 12.08 -21.56
C ARG A 126 -12.45 12.62 -22.25
N CYS A 127 -11.59 11.74 -22.75
CA CYS A 127 -10.47 12.10 -23.60
C CYS A 127 -10.76 11.70 -25.05
N GLU A 128 -10.37 12.55 -26.00
CA GLU A 128 -10.46 12.25 -27.44
C GLU A 128 -9.12 12.53 -28.11
N GLY A 129 -8.52 11.48 -28.70
CA GLY A 129 -7.25 11.59 -29.42
C GLY A 129 -6.10 12.15 -28.57
N LEU A 130 -6.12 11.93 -27.26
CA LEU A 130 -5.15 12.49 -26.33
C LEU A 130 -3.81 11.74 -26.43
N VAL A 131 -2.77 12.44 -26.89
CA VAL A 131 -1.40 11.92 -27.04
C VAL A 131 -0.47 12.73 -26.15
N PRO A 132 0.01 12.19 -25.02
CA PRO A 132 0.98 12.87 -24.18
C PRO A 132 2.38 12.86 -24.83
N GLU A 133 3.19 13.88 -24.55
CA GLU A 133 4.58 13.97 -25.02
C GLU A 133 5.49 12.94 -24.32
N SER A 134 5.18 12.57 -23.08
CA SER A 134 5.85 11.53 -22.30
C SER A 134 4.89 10.87 -21.31
N GLU A 135 5.15 9.62 -20.96
CA GLU A 135 4.45 8.89 -19.90
C GLU A 135 5.34 8.84 -18.64
N PRO A 136 4.77 8.86 -17.42
CA PRO A 136 3.34 8.88 -17.10
C PRO A 136 2.66 10.27 -17.20
N PHE A 137 1.47 10.33 -17.80
CA PHE A 137 0.67 11.56 -17.92
C PHE A 137 -0.51 11.64 -16.93
N PHE A 138 -0.44 12.57 -15.97
CA PHE A 138 -1.45 12.75 -14.90
C PHE A 138 -2.49 13.85 -15.18
N GLY A 139 -2.45 14.45 -16.36
CA GLY A 139 -3.06 15.75 -16.60
C GLY A 139 -4.52 15.78 -17.02
N ALA A 140 -5.21 14.66 -17.24
CA ALA A 140 -6.59 14.64 -17.74
C ALA A 140 -7.61 14.22 -16.66
N ALA A 141 -7.60 14.91 -15.53
CA ALA A 141 -8.44 14.61 -14.37
C ALA A 141 -8.85 15.89 -13.62
N PRO A 142 -9.94 15.86 -12.84
CA PRO A 142 -10.21 16.90 -11.86
C PRO A 142 -9.21 16.80 -10.68
N TRP A 143 -9.09 17.88 -9.91
CA TRP A 143 -8.51 17.87 -8.56
C TRP A 143 -9.13 18.99 -7.72
N ILE A 144 -9.05 18.84 -6.40
CA ILE A 144 -9.62 19.76 -5.42
C ILE A 144 -8.53 20.14 -4.41
N ALA A 145 -8.45 21.39 -4.01
CA ALA A 145 -7.63 21.83 -2.89
C ALA A 145 -8.44 22.60 -1.86
N GLU A 146 -8.20 22.31 -0.58
CA GLU A 146 -8.75 23.05 0.55
C GLU A 146 -7.90 24.28 0.83
N LEU A 147 -8.51 25.46 0.84
CA LEU A 147 -7.86 26.73 1.09
C LEU A 147 -8.15 27.23 2.52
N LEU A 148 -7.09 27.68 3.20
CA LEU A 148 -7.15 28.22 4.55
C LEU A 148 -7.78 29.63 4.58
N GLY A 149 -8.72 29.85 5.51
CA GLY A 149 -9.32 31.16 5.79
C GLY A 149 -10.37 31.64 4.77
N GLU A 150 -10.86 32.88 4.95
CA GLU A 150 -11.79 33.51 4.01
C GLU A 150 -11.03 33.99 2.76
N VAL A 151 -11.05 33.18 1.70
CA VAL A 151 -10.48 33.54 0.40
C VAL A 151 -11.48 34.40 -0.37
N HIS A 152 -11.36 35.73 -0.22
CA HIS A 152 -12.19 36.71 -0.92
C HIS A 152 -11.70 36.92 -2.36
N GLY A 153 -12.29 36.19 -3.31
CA GLY A 153 -11.93 36.27 -4.73
C GLY A 153 -10.88 35.24 -5.17
N PRO A 154 -10.61 35.12 -6.47
CA PRO A 154 -9.68 34.09 -6.96
C PRO A 154 -8.26 34.38 -6.46
N PRO A 155 -7.57 33.42 -5.80
CA PRO A 155 -6.17 33.57 -5.46
C PRO A 155 -5.38 33.70 -6.77
N ASP A 156 -4.39 34.60 -6.78
CA ASP A 156 -3.41 34.62 -7.84
C ASP A 156 -2.56 33.34 -7.67
N LEU A 157 -2.77 32.36 -8.55
CA LEU A 157 -1.99 31.13 -8.57
C LEU A 157 -0.49 31.41 -8.81
N GLY A 158 -0.14 32.64 -9.18
CA GLY A 158 1.23 33.10 -9.41
C GLY A 158 2.11 33.29 -8.18
N ASP A 159 1.53 33.48 -6.99
CA ASP A 159 2.30 33.54 -5.72
C ASP A 159 2.60 32.14 -5.15
N GLY A 160 2.16 31.09 -5.84
CA GLY A 160 2.20 29.71 -5.36
C GLY A 160 1.03 29.40 -4.44
N LEU A 161 0.50 28.18 -4.56
CA LEU A 161 -0.52 27.65 -3.65
C LEU A 161 0.06 27.20 -2.30
N ASP A 162 1.39 27.26 -2.16
CA ASP A 162 2.14 26.78 -1.02
C ASP A 162 1.90 27.71 0.18
N GLY A 163 1.33 27.16 1.26
CA GLY A 163 0.94 27.90 2.46
C GLY A 163 -0.54 28.32 2.51
N LEU A 164 -1.27 28.28 1.39
CA LEU A 164 -2.73 28.45 1.35
C LEU A 164 -3.48 27.12 1.34
N VAL A 165 -2.85 26.06 0.80
CA VAL A 165 -3.49 24.75 0.66
C VAL A 165 -3.27 23.90 1.91
N HIS A 166 -4.38 23.50 2.54
CA HIS A 166 -4.38 22.58 3.68
C HIS A 166 -4.34 21.11 3.23
N THR A 167 -5.12 20.75 2.22
CA THR A 167 -5.29 19.36 1.75
C THR A 167 -5.60 19.36 0.25
N ARG A 168 -5.16 18.31 -0.48
CA ARG A 168 -5.43 18.12 -1.91
C ARG A 168 -6.09 16.77 -2.16
N HIS A 169 -7.17 16.76 -2.95
CA HIS A 169 -7.85 15.57 -3.43
C HIS A 169 -7.60 15.43 -4.94
N GLN A 170 -6.78 14.45 -5.33
CA GLN A 170 -6.36 14.23 -6.73
C GLN A 170 -6.98 12.94 -7.28
N PHE A 171 -7.30 12.94 -8.59
CA PHE A 171 -7.94 11.82 -9.26
C PHE A 171 -7.06 11.28 -10.39
N ASP A 172 -7.22 9.99 -10.71
CA ASP A 172 -6.54 9.34 -11.82
C ASP A 172 -6.89 9.97 -13.17
N SER A 173 -5.91 10.02 -14.08
CA SER A 173 -6.07 10.55 -15.43
C SER A 173 -7.08 9.75 -16.25
N ALA A 174 -7.92 10.45 -17.04
CA ALA A 174 -8.88 9.83 -17.94
C ALA A 174 -8.27 9.23 -19.22
N ILE A 175 -6.95 9.34 -19.40
CA ILE A 175 -6.22 8.86 -20.57
C ILE A 175 -6.44 7.36 -20.84
N GLY A 176 -6.46 6.98 -22.13
CA GLY A 176 -6.68 5.61 -22.59
C GLY A 176 -8.16 5.14 -22.59
N SER A 177 -9.12 6.07 -22.41
CA SER A 177 -10.56 5.80 -22.56
C SER A 177 -11.19 6.85 -23.45
N GLU A 178 -11.80 6.41 -24.55
CA GLU A 178 -12.63 7.27 -25.40
C GLU A 178 -14.05 7.45 -24.83
N ASP A 179 -14.42 6.65 -23.82
CA ASP A 179 -15.68 6.76 -23.09
C ASP A 179 -15.58 7.70 -21.88
N TRP A 180 -16.73 8.21 -21.44
CA TRP A 180 -16.88 9.02 -20.23
C TRP A 180 -16.48 8.20 -18.98
N ARG A 181 -15.47 8.68 -18.26
CA ARG A 181 -15.11 8.22 -16.92
C ARG A 181 -15.77 9.10 -15.87
N SER A 182 -16.38 8.47 -14.87
CA SER A 182 -16.97 9.16 -13.72
C SER A 182 -15.98 9.22 -12.56
N TYR A 183 -15.92 10.36 -11.89
CA TYR A 183 -15.13 10.62 -10.70
C TYR A 183 -16.07 11.05 -9.58
N SER A 184 -15.81 10.56 -8.37
CA SER A 184 -16.50 11.02 -7.17
C SER A 184 -15.54 10.98 -6.00
N ALA A 185 -15.63 11.95 -5.10
CA ALA A 185 -14.94 11.93 -3.81
C ALA A 185 -15.88 12.46 -2.73
N THR A 186 -15.83 11.83 -1.56
CA THR A 186 -16.51 12.28 -0.35
C THR A 186 -15.46 12.66 0.69
N PHE A 187 -15.53 13.87 1.22
CA PHE A 187 -14.54 14.37 2.18
C PHE A 187 -15.18 15.33 3.19
N VAL A 188 -14.45 15.64 4.25
CA VAL A 188 -14.85 16.62 5.26
C VAL A 188 -13.79 17.71 5.29
N THR A 189 -14.21 18.96 5.17
CA THR A 189 -13.29 20.11 5.18
C THR A 189 -12.59 20.25 6.53
N GLY A 190 -11.34 20.69 6.50
CA GLY A 190 -10.54 20.98 7.70
C GLY A 190 -11.12 22.12 8.55
N PRO A 191 -10.63 22.27 9.79
CA PRO A 191 -11.15 23.26 10.75
C PRO A 191 -10.86 24.72 10.35
N GLU A 192 -9.86 24.94 9.51
CA GLU A 192 -9.47 26.26 8.99
C GLU A 192 -9.85 26.47 7.52
N THR A 193 -10.49 25.47 6.90
CA THR A 193 -10.87 25.52 5.49
C THR A 193 -12.06 26.44 5.28
N GLY A 194 -11.87 27.54 4.53
CA GLY A 194 -12.96 28.47 4.17
C GLY A 194 -13.35 28.43 2.69
N ALA A 195 -12.53 27.81 1.83
CA ALA A 195 -12.84 27.66 0.41
C ALA A 195 -12.21 26.39 -0.19
N LEU A 196 -12.75 25.94 -1.32
CA LEU A 196 -12.21 24.88 -2.16
C LEU A 196 -11.79 25.46 -3.51
N LEU A 197 -10.59 25.13 -3.98
CA LEU A 197 -10.16 25.28 -5.36
C LEU A 197 -10.48 23.99 -6.12
N VAL A 198 -11.49 24.01 -6.99
CA VAL A 198 -11.83 22.89 -7.87
C VAL A 198 -11.25 23.16 -9.25
N SER A 199 -10.43 22.25 -9.78
CA SER A 199 -9.77 22.44 -11.07
C SER A 199 -9.86 21.21 -11.97
N CYS A 200 -9.98 21.46 -13.26
CA CYS A 200 -9.98 20.50 -14.36
C CYS A 200 -8.73 20.76 -15.18
N LEU A 201 -7.84 19.77 -15.27
CA LEU A 201 -6.53 19.94 -15.91
C LEU A 201 -6.47 19.33 -17.31
N LEU A 202 -5.55 19.88 -18.10
CA LEU A 202 -4.91 19.30 -19.27
C LEU A 202 -3.39 19.50 -19.09
N GLY A 203 -2.71 18.48 -18.55
CA GLY A 203 -1.25 18.46 -18.32
C GLY A 203 -0.82 18.97 -16.95
N PHE A 204 -0.27 18.06 -16.12
CA PHE A 204 0.28 18.38 -14.79
C PHE A 204 1.81 18.18 -14.73
N GLN A 205 2.33 17.15 -15.41
CA GLN A 205 3.75 16.80 -15.48
C GLN A 205 4.13 16.31 -16.89
N GLY A 206 3.78 17.06 -17.92
CA GLY A 206 4.07 16.74 -19.31
C GLY A 206 3.14 17.49 -20.26
N ASP A 207 3.63 17.81 -21.46
CA ASP A 207 2.80 18.42 -22.49
C ASP A 207 1.96 17.35 -23.19
N VAL A 208 0.86 17.78 -23.80
CA VAL A 208 0.09 16.96 -24.72
C VAL A 208 0.44 17.37 -26.15
N LEU A 209 0.80 16.41 -27.00
CA LEU A 209 1.11 16.66 -28.41
C LEU A 209 -0.16 17.02 -29.19
N GLU A 210 -1.25 16.28 -28.96
CA GLU A 210 -2.55 16.51 -29.56
C GLU A 210 -3.68 15.87 -28.72
N GLY A 211 -4.91 16.32 -28.97
CA GLY A 211 -6.13 15.76 -28.38
C GLY A 211 -6.92 16.74 -27.52
N SER A 212 -8.01 16.24 -26.95
CA SER A 212 -8.89 17.03 -26.11
C SER A 212 -9.39 16.30 -24.88
N VAL A 213 -9.70 17.05 -23.83
CA VAL A 213 -10.33 16.56 -22.60
C VAL A 213 -11.61 17.34 -22.37
N ALA A 214 -12.71 16.61 -22.25
CA ALA A 214 -14.03 17.17 -22.02
C ALA A 214 -14.50 16.84 -20.60
N PHE A 215 -15.03 17.84 -19.88
CA PHE A 215 -15.57 17.71 -18.53
C PHE A 215 -17.08 17.96 -18.52
N ARG A 216 -17.83 17.24 -17.69
CA ARG A 216 -19.28 17.39 -17.51
C ARG A 216 -19.66 17.04 -16.08
N ASP A 217 -20.86 17.46 -15.66
CA ASP A 217 -21.45 17.14 -14.34
C ASP A 217 -20.51 17.43 -13.16
N LEU A 218 -19.79 18.55 -13.22
CA LEU A 218 -18.98 19.05 -12.11
C LEU A 218 -19.91 19.52 -10.99
N ARG A 219 -20.08 18.70 -9.96
CA ARG A 219 -20.96 18.94 -8.83
C ARG A 219 -20.18 18.93 -7.53
N LEU A 220 -20.54 19.87 -6.66
CA LEU A 220 -20.15 19.88 -5.27
C LEU A 220 -21.42 20.01 -4.44
N GLU A 221 -21.65 19.05 -3.57
CA GLU A 221 -22.87 18.93 -2.77
C GLU A 221 -22.49 18.84 -1.30
N ARG A 222 -23.12 19.67 -0.45
CA ARG A 222 -22.99 19.54 1.00
C ARG A 222 -23.79 18.32 1.45
N LEU A 223 -23.20 17.49 2.29
CA LEU A 223 -23.86 16.31 2.85
C LEU A 223 -24.36 16.57 4.29
N SER A 224 -25.37 15.82 4.69
CA SER A 224 -25.65 15.55 6.10
C SER A 224 -24.71 14.47 6.63
N GLU A 225 -24.58 14.34 7.95
CA GLU A 225 -23.74 13.29 8.56
C GLU A 225 -24.20 11.87 8.20
N PRO A 226 -25.50 11.51 8.20
CA PRO A 226 -25.95 10.20 7.71
C PRO A 226 -25.58 9.93 6.25
N GLU A 227 -25.66 10.96 5.37
CA GLU A 227 -25.27 10.83 3.97
C GLU A 227 -23.76 10.64 3.81
N LEU A 228 -22.94 11.37 4.58
CA LEU A 228 -21.49 11.16 4.64
C LEU A 228 -21.17 9.70 4.96
N TRP A 229 -21.76 9.18 6.03
CA TRP A 229 -21.49 7.81 6.46
C TRP A 229 -21.98 6.77 5.47
N GLY A 230 -23.15 6.99 4.86
CA GLY A 230 -23.69 6.15 3.81
C GLY A 230 -22.76 6.05 2.59
N GLU A 231 -22.22 7.17 2.14
CA GLU A 231 -21.30 7.21 0.98
C GLU A 231 -19.97 6.54 1.29
N LEU A 232 -19.33 6.90 2.41
CA LEU A 232 -18.07 6.29 2.82
C LEU A 232 -18.24 4.76 2.95
N ALA A 233 -19.40 4.31 3.44
CA ALA A 233 -19.66 2.88 3.65
C ALA A 233 -19.88 2.17 2.32
N ALA A 234 -20.65 2.79 1.41
CA ALA A 234 -20.89 2.26 0.08
C ALA A 234 -19.58 2.14 -0.71
N GLU A 235 -18.69 3.13 -0.60
CA GLU A 235 -17.37 3.08 -1.23
C GLU A 235 -16.50 1.95 -0.68
N GLU A 236 -16.41 1.80 0.64
CA GLU A 236 -15.64 0.72 1.29
C GLU A 236 -16.19 -0.67 0.93
N ILE A 237 -17.52 -0.83 0.98
CA ILE A 237 -18.20 -2.09 0.62
C ILE A 237 -17.98 -2.41 -0.86
N ARG A 238 -18.02 -1.40 -1.75
CA ARG A 238 -17.72 -1.59 -3.18
C ARG A 238 -16.29 -2.07 -3.38
N ILE A 239 -15.31 -1.40 -2.76
CA ILE A 239 -13.90 -1.81 -2.81
C ILE A 239 -13.75 -3.26 -2.36
N LEU A 240 -14.37 -3.62 -1.24
CA LEU A 240 -14.34 -4.99 -0.72
C LEU A 240 -15.06 -6.00 -1.59
N SER A 241 -16.15 -5.63 -2.26
CA SER A 241 -16.87 -6.55 -3.16
C SER A 241 -16.08 -6.80 -4.46
N GLU A 242 -15.28 -5.82 -4.87
CA GLU A 242 -14.36 -5.95 -6.00
C GLU A 242 -13.17 -6.86 -5.64
N THR A 243 -12.60 -6.68 -4.45
CA THR A 243 -11.45 -7.47 -3.98
C THR A 243 -11.86 -8.83 -3.40
N GLU A 244 -13.02 -9.01 -2.77
CA GLU A 244 -13.47 -10.25 -2.12
C GLU A 244 -14.85 -10.72 -2.64
N PRO A 245 -14.95 -11.24 -3.88
CA PRO A 245 -16.24 -11.55 -4.52
C PRO A 245 -17.01 -12.74 -3.92
N ASP A 246 -16.36 -13.65 -3.21
CA ASP A 246 -16.99 -14.86 -2.66
C ASP A 246 -17.82 -14.61 -1.39
N LEU A 247 -17.90 -13.35 -0.96
CA LEU A 247 -18.77 -12.95 0.14
C LEU A 247 -20.23 -12.96 -0.35
N SER A 248 -20.89 -14.11 -0.23
CA SER A 248 -22.34 -14.23 -0.44
C SER A 248 -23.09 -14.15 0.90
N GLY A 249 -24.15 -13.33 0.93
CA GLY A 249 -25.05 -13.19 2.09
C GLY A 249 -25.06 -11.78 2.71
N TRP A 250 -25.88 -11.56 3.73
CA TRP A 250 -26.01 -10.25 4.41
C TRP A 250 -24.68 -9.75 5.01
N ARG A 251 -23.74 -10.68 5.28
CA ARG A 251 -22.34 -10.41 5.66
C ARG A 251 -21.59 -9.57 4.62
N ALA A 252 -21.96 -9.64 3.34
CA ALA A 252 -21.35 -8.82 2.29
C ALA A 252 -21.82 -7.35 2.31
N LYS A 253 -23.00 -7.07 2.86
CA LYS A 253 -23.63 -5.74 2.80
C LYS A 253 -23.22 -4.79 3.94
N ARG A 254 -22.48 -5.28 4.94
CA ARG A 254 -22.05 -4.51 6.13
C ARG A 254 -20.58 -4.73 6.50
N ARG A 255 -19.86 -5.58 5.76
CA ARG A 255 -18.45 -5.84 6.05
C ARG A 255 -17.61 -4.69 5.51
N VAL A 256 -16.73 -4.18 6.36
CA VAL A 256 -15.75 -3.15 6.06
C VAL A 256 -14.38 -3.62 6.54
N ARG A 257 -13.32 -2.98 6.05
CA ARG A 257 -12.04 -2.98 6.73
C ARG A 257 -12.03 -1.81 7.69
N ALA A 258 -11.68 -2.09 8.93
CA ALA A 258 -11.62 -1.08 9.96
C ALA A 258 -10.20 -1.01 10.51
N TRP A 259 -9.63 0.20 10.47
CA TRP A 259 -8.34 0.51 11.03
C TRP A 259 -8.51 1.28 12.33
N LEU A 260 -7.95 0.76 13.42
CA LEU A 260 -7.92 1.41 14.72
C LEU A 260 -6.55 1.23 15.35
N GLY A 261 -5.76 2.30 15.39
CA GLY A 261 -4.52 2.33 16.16
C GLY A 261 -3.42 1.44 15.64
N GLY A 262 -3.21 1.44 14.32
CA GLY A 262 -2.23 0.58 13.67
C GLY A 262 -2.73 -0.83 13.37
N GLU A 263 -3.99 -1.16 13.68
CA GLU A 263 -4.53 -2.50 13.48
C GLU A 263 -5.77 -2.50 12.57
N TRP A 264 -5.64 -3.19 11.44
CA TRP A 264 -6.73 -3.54 10.54
C TRP A 264 -7.43 -4.82 11.01
N ARG A 265 -8.78 -4.79 11.00
CA ARG A 265 -9.60 -5.99 11.11
C ARG A 265 -10.69 -5.99 10.04
N PRO A 266 -11.07 -7.17 9.51
CA PRO A 266 -12.38 -7.31 8.93
C PRO A 266 -13.43 -7.02 10.01
N ALA A 267 -14.42 -6.19 9.69
CA ALA A 267 -15.39 -5.73 10.68
C ALA A 267 -16.79 -5.60 10.09
N ILE A 268 -17.79 -5.62 10.97
CA ILE A 268 -19.18 -5.32 10.67
C ILE A 268 -19.42 -3.86 11.05
N LEU A 269 -19.78 -3.04 10.07
CA LEU A 269 -20.19 -1.66 10.26
C LEU A 269 -21.67 -1.57 10.58
N LEU A 270 -22.01 -0.84 11.65
CA LEU A 270 -23.37 -0.42 11.97
C LEU A 270 -23.43 1.10 12.14
N MET A 271 -24.46 1.71 11.55
CA MET A 271 -24.74 3.14 11.71
C MET A 271 -25.43 3.40 13.06
N PRO A 272 -25.41 4.65 13.55
CA PRO A 272 -26.17 5.06 14.72
C PRO A 272 -27.64 4.59 14.70
N GLY A 273 -28.06 3.90 15.75
CA GLY A 273 -29.43 3.39 15.90
C GLY A 273 -29.72 2.10 15.13
N GLU A 274 -28.78 1.60 14.33
CA GLU A 274 -28.93 0.33 13.64
C GLU A 274 -28.69 -0.86 14.57
N THR A 275 -29.35 -1.98 14.25
CA THR A 275 -29.10 -3.25 14.90
C THR A 275 -29.01 -4.36 13.87
N LEU A 276 -28.15 -5.32 14.13
CA LEU A 276 -27.94 -6.48 13.29
C LEU A 276 -28.17 -7.75 14.09
N THR A 277 -28.89 -8.71 13.53
CA THR A 277 -29.24 -9.96 14.21
C THR A 277 -28.63 -11.16 13.51
N LEU A 278 -27.83 -11.94 14.24
CA LEU A 278 -27.15 -13.14 13.76
C LEU A 278 -27.73 -14.38 14.41
N ARG A 279 -28.03 -15.40 13.61
CA ARG A 279 -28.28 -16.74 14.14
C ARG A 279 -27.02 -17.55 14.02
N VAL A 280 -26.55 -18.09 15.14
CA VAL A 280 -25.34 -18.88 15.21
C VAL A 280 -25.62 -20.15 16.00
N ARG A 281 -25.08 -21.28 15.54
CA ARG A 281 -25.15 -22.53 16.28
C ARG A 281 -23.94 -22.64 17.19
N VAL A 282 -24.18 -22.74 18.49
CA VAL A 282 -23.12 -22.94 19.47
C VAL A 282 -22.64 -24.39 19.38
N PRO A 283 -21.33 -24.65 19.27
CA PRO A 283 -20.77 -25.99 19.35
C PRO A 283 -21.27 -26.75 20.59
N ARG A 284 -21.39 -28.08 20.49
CA ARG A 284 -21.80 -28.92 21.63
C ARG A 284 -20.80 -28.91 22.79
N SER A 285 -19.55 -28.55 22.53
CA SER A 285 -18.52 -28.33 23.54
C SER A 285 -18.75 -27.07 24.38
N GLY A 286 -19.63 -26.17 23.94
CA GLY A 286 -19.64 -24.78 24.36
C GLY A 286 -18.74 -23.92 23.47
N ALA A 287 -18.87 -22.60 23.61
CA ALA A 287 -18.03 -21.64 22.91
C ALA A 287 -17.95 -20.28 23.62
N ILE A 288 -16.85 -19.57 23.39
CA ILE A 288 -16.69 -18.14 23.70
C ILE A 288 -16.93 -17.34 22.42
N LEU A 289 -17.83 -16.36 22.48
CA LEU A 289 -17.95 -15.31 21.45
C LEU A 289 -16.84 -14.30 21.68
N GLU A 290 -16.09 -13.95 20.63
CA GLU A 290 -15.04 -12.93 20.67
C GLU A 290 -15.30 -11.89 19.56
N THR A 291 -15.09 -10.62 19.87
CA THR A 291 -15.25 -9.49 18.93
C THR A 291 -14.43 -8.29 19.41
N GLY A 292 -13.95 -7.47 18.47
CA GLY A 292 -13.44 -6.13 18.78
C GLY A 292 -14.57 -5.11 18.68
N LEU A 293 -14.50 -4.02 19.43
CA LEU A 293 -15.43 -2.88 19.31
C LEU A 293 -14.64 -1.59 19.10
N GLY A 294 -15.16 -0.68 18.28
CA GLY A 294 -14.56 0.63 18.11
C GLY A 294 -15.35 1.57 17.21
N PRO A 295 -14.96 2.86 17.16
CA PRO A 295 -15.52 3.83 16.23
C PRO A 295 -15.08 3.51 14.80
N TRP A 296 -15.90 3.80 13.80
CA TRP A 296 -15.47 3.69 12.40
C TRP A 296 -14.85 5.00 11.89
N ARG A 297 -13.80 4.88 11.05
CA ARG A 297 -13.07 6.00 10.41
C ARG A 297 -12.65 7.09 11.42
N PRO A 298 -11.68 6.79 12.30
CA PRO A 298 -11.30 7.68 13.39
C PRO A 298 -10.76 9.05 12.92
N ALA A 299 -10.29 9.16 11.67
CA ALA A 299 -9.83 10.41 11.06
C ALA A 299 -10.90 11.53 11.05
N TYR A 300 -12.19 11.18 11.03
CA TYR A 300 -13.27 12.18 11.06
C TYR A 300 -13.72 12.55 12.50
N LEU A 301 -13.17 11.91 13.54
CA LEU A 301 -13.61 12.10 14.93
C LEU A 301 -13.38 13.51 15.45
N GLY A 302 -12.21 14.11 15.18
CA GLY A 302 -11.88 15.45 15.65
C GLY A 302 -12.85 16.51 15.10
N VAL A 303 -13.19 16.37 13.81
CA VAL A 303 -14.12 17.25 13.10
C VAL A 303 -15.55 17.10 13.62
N LEU A 304 -15.99 15.87 13.87
CA LEU A 304 -17.35 15.60 14.36
C LEU A 304 -17.53 15.92 15.85
N ARG A 305 -16.48 15.81 16.67
CA ARG A 305 -16.52 16.28 18.06
C ARG A 305 -16.68 17.79 18.18
N ALA A 306 -16.08 18.57 17.29
CA ALA A 306 -16.29 20.02 17.25
C ALA A 306 -17.77 20.39 17.09
N ARG A 307 -18.60 19.43 16.63
CA ARG A 307 -20.06 19.55 16.48
C ARG A 307 -20.86 18.96 17.64
N GLY A 308 -20.21 18.44 18.69
CA GLY A 308 -20.84 18.01 19.94
C GLY A 308 -21.18 16.52 20.06
N GLY A 309 -20.77 15.69 19.09
CA GLY A 309 -20.87 14.22 19.17
C GLY A 309 -19.94 13.67 20.25
N ARG A 310 -20.48 12.86 21.18
CA ARG A 310 -19.80 12.59 22.46
C ARG A 310 -19.42 11.12 22.68
N ASP A 311 -20.36 10.17 22.58
CA ASP A 311 -20.09 8.78 22.97
C ASP A 311 -20.78 7.76 22.05
N LEU A 312 -20.18 6.58 21.90
CA LEU A 312 -20.68 5.45 21.14
C LEU A 312 -21.00 4.31 22.10
N ARG A 313 -22.26 3.89 22.23
CA ARG A 313 -22.60 2.69 23.00
C ARG A 313 -22.75 1.51 22.07
N MET A 314 -22.00 0.44 22.36
CA MET A 314 -22.01 -0.77 21.56
C MET A 314 -22.38 -1.97 22.42
N SER A 315 -23.26 -2.82 21.90
CA SER A 315 -23.72 -4.01 22.61
C SER A 315 -23.84 -5.24 21.72
N VAL A 316 -23.71 -6.40 22.35
CA VAL A 316 -24.14 -7.69 21.82
C VAL A 316 -25.12 -8.30 22.82
N GLU A 317 -26.31 -8.67 22.37
CA GLU A 317 -27.37 -9.22 23.21
C GLU A 317 -27.71 -10.66 22.82
N HIS A 318 -28.00 -11.48 23.82
CA HIS A 318 -28.54 -12.83 23.68
C HIS A 318 -29.69 -13.00 24.69
N GLY A 319 -30.85 -13.50 24.22
CA GLY A 319 -32.00 -13.76 25.10
C GLY A 319 -32.59 -12.49 25.75
N GLY A 320 -32.44 -11.33 25.10
CA GLY A 320 -32.88 -10.03 25.63
C GLY A 320 -31.97 -9.48 26.74
N LYS A 321 -30.77 -10.03 26.92
CA LYS A 321 -29.75 -9.54 27.86
C LYS A 321 -28.49 -9.16 27.09
N ALA A 322 -27.90 -8.01 27.41
CA ALA A 322 -26.57 -7.66 26.93
C ALA A 322 -25.54 -8.63 27.52
N ILE A 323 -24.87 -9.38 26.65
CA ILE A 323 -23.75 -10.26 26.98
C ILE A 323 -22.40 -9.55 26.76
N VAL A 324 -22.38 -8.53 25.89
CA VAL A 324 -21.30 -7.55 25.75
C VAL A 324 -21.92 -6.16 25.78
N HIS A 325 -21.32 -5.24 26.54
CA HIS A 325 -21.70 -3.84 26.57
C HIS A 325 -20.46 -2.97 26.84
N ARG A 326 -20.24 -1.97 25.98
CA ARG A 326 -19.15 -1.00 26.10
C ARG A 326 -19.65 0.39 25.73
N ASP A 327 -19.35 1.36 26.58
CA ASP A 327 -19.38 2.78 26.21
C ASP A 327 -18.01 3.13 25.64
N VAL A 328 -17.94 3.29 24.33
CA VAL A 328 -16.74 3.63 23.57
C VAL A 328 -16.68 5.14 23.48
N HIS A 329 -15.64 5.69 24.10
CA HIS A 329 -15.32 7.11 24.03
C HIS A 329 -14.19 7.20 23.01
N PRO A 330 -14.47 7.61 21.76
CA PRO A 330 -13.41 7.68 20.79
C PRO A 330 -12.36 8.69 21.30
N PRO A 331 -11.08 8.59 20.92
CA PRO A 331 -10.04 9.52 21.40
C PRO A 331 -9.99 10.83 20.61
N GLU A 332 -9.18 11.78 21.08
CA GLU A 332 -9.00 13.09 20.41
C GLU A 332 -8.27 12.93 19.07
N HIS A 333 -7.23 12.09 19.03
CA HIS A 333 -6.44 11.84 17.83
C HIS A 333 -6.77 10.46 17.25
N ALA A 334 -6.86 10.34 15.93
CA ALA A 334 -7.24 9.10 15.26
C ALA A 334 -6.27 7.94 15.59
N VAL A 335 -5.00 8.26 15.80
CA VAL A 335 -3.93 7.32 16.15
C VAL A 335 -3.99 6.78 17.56
N GLU A 336 -4.78 7.38 18.44
CA GLU A 336 -5.06 6.87 19.78
C GLU A 336 -6.22 5.88 19.76
N ALA A 337 -6.98 5.78 18.66
CA ALA A 337 -8.08 4.84 18.55
C ALA A 337 -7.54 3.41 18.69
N ARG A 338 -8.26 2.55 19.40
CA ARG A 338 -7.86 1.16 19.64
C ARG A 338 -9.09 0.28 19.56
N TRP A 339 -8.87 -0.98 19.17
CA TRP A 339 -9.87 -2.01 19.35
C TRP A 339 -10.09 -2.28 20.84
N LEU A 340 -11.36 -2.27 21.27
CA LEU A 340 -11.75 -2.71 22.59
C LEU A 340 -12.23 -4.15 22.48
N ASP A 341 -11.35 -5.09 22.81
CA ASP A 341 -11.69 -6.51 22.76
C ASP A 341 -12.73 -6.87 23.82
N ALA A 342 -13.70 -7.68 23.41
CA ALA A 342 -14.73 -8.19 24.28
C ALA A 342 -15.04 -9.65 23.96
N SER A 343 -15.37 -10.39 25.01
CA SER A 343 -15.78 -11.77 24.90
C SER A 343 -17.00 -12.06 25.77
N ALA A 344 -17.74 -13.11 25.41
CA ALA A 344 -18.86 -13.61 26.16
C ALA A 344 -18.93 -15.14 26.09
N ASP A 345 -19.07 -15.79 27.25
CA ASP A 345 -19.26 -17.24 27.32
C ASP A 345 -20.68 -17.63 26.90
N LEU A 346 -20.79 -18.47 25.88
CA LEU A 346 -22.05 -19.03 25.37
C LEU A 346 -22.20 -20.51 25.69
N SER A 347 -21.36 -21.07 26.57
CA SER A 347 -21.36 -22.49 26.91
C SER A 347 -22.68 -22.98 27.53
N ASP A 348 -23.43 -22.10 28.19
CA ASP A 348 -24.79 -22.40 28.69
C ASP A 348 -25.79 -22.74 27.57
N ALA A 349 -25.50 -22.34 26.32
CA ALA A 349 -26.30 -22.62 25.14
C ALA A 349 -25.65 -23.66 24.20
N ALA A 350 -24.75 -24.50 24.72
CA ALA A 350 -24.03 -25.49 23.93
C ALA A 350 -24.96 -26.42 23.12
N GLY A 351 -24.69 -26.53 21.81
CA GLY A 351 -25.50 -27.34 20.88
C GLY A 351 -26.79 -26.66 20.39
N GLU A 352 -27.16 -25.51 20.94
CA GLU A 352 -28.35 -24.75 20.57
C GLU A 352 -28.05 -23.76 19.42
N GLU A 353 -29.10 -23.31 18.74
CA GLU A 353 -29.02 -22.15 17.84
C GLU A 353 -29.45 -20.91 18.62
N VAL A 354 -28.52 -19.96 18.77
CA VAL A 354 -28.75 -18.72 19.50
C VAL A 354 -28.88 -17.56 18.53
N THR A 355 -29.61 -16.53 18.97
CA THR A 355 -29.74 -15.26 18.25
C THR A 355 -28.93 -14.19 18.98
N LEU A 356 -27.92 -13.65 18.30
CA LEU A 356 -27.08 -12.56 18.77
C LEU A 356 -27.51 -11.25 18.11
N ARG A 357 -27.78 -10.21 18.90
CA ARG A 357 -28.15 -8.89 18.39
C ARG A 357 -27.04 -7.89 18.67
N PHE A 358 -26.42 -7.37 17.62
CA PHE A 358 -25.41 -6.31 17.66
C PHE A 358 -26.11 -4.96 17.54
N GLY A 359 -25.70 -3.98 18.33
CA GLY A 359 -26.31 -2.65 18.35
C GLY A 359 -25.31 -1.54 18.56
N VAL A 360 -25.59 -0.39 17.92
CA VAL A 360 -24.83 0.86 18.03
C VAL A 360 -25.81 1.98 18.36
N GLU A 361 -25.58 2.66 19.47
CA GLU A 361 -26.28 3.90 19.83
C GLU A 361 -25.26 5.04 19.93
N GLY A 362 -25.68 6.28 19.66
CA GLY A 362 -24.83 7.47 19.72
C GLY A 362 -24.89 8.28 18.42
N ASP A 363 -23.84 9.05 18.16
CA ASP A 363 -23.77 9.96 17.00
C ASP A 363 -22.77 9.48 15.93
N LEU A 364 -22.06 8.38 16.18
CA LEU A 364 -20.98 7.86 15.34
C LEU A 364 -21.25 6.42 14.88
N PRO A 365 -20.85 6.03 13.66
CA PRO A 365 -20.87 4.62 13.27
C PRO A 365 -19.88 3.80 14.10
N GLY A 366 -20.30 2.58 14.42
CA GLY A 366 -19.50 1.62 15.17
C GLY A 366 -19.11 0.42 14.31
N VAL A 367 -17.93 -0.13 14.59
CA VAL A 367 -17.44 -1.36 13.97
C VAL A 367 -17.25 -2.46 15.00
N PHE A 368 -17.77 -3.64 14.67
CA PHE A 368 -17.48 -4.87 15.39
C PHE A 368 -16.46 -5.67 14.59
N GLY A 369 -15.25 -5.86 15.11
CA GLY A 369 -14.28 -6.79 14.51
C GLY A 369 -14.96 -8.14 14.31
N ALA A 370 -14.75 -8.79 13.16
CA ALA A 370 -15.56 -9.91 12.70
C ALA A 370 -15.75 -10.94 13.82
N PRO A 371 -16.99 -11.15 14.29
CA PRO A 371 -17.23 -11.94 15.49
C PRO A 371 -16.91 -13.41 15.25
N THR A 372 -16.11 -13.99 16.13
CA THR A 372 -15.71 -15.40 16.09
C THR A 372 -16.35 -16.19 17.23
N LEU A 373 -16.58 -17.48 17.00
CA LEU A 373 -17.03 -18.42 18.03
C LEU A 373 -15.94 -19.46 18.25
N ARG A 374 -15.23 -19.33 19.38
CA ARG A 374 -14.16 -20.27 19.75
C ARG A 374 -14.73 -21.39 20.60
N ALA A 375 -14.62 -22.63 20.13
CA ALA A 375 -15.11 -23.79 20.86
C ALA A 375 -14.30 -24.01 22.15
N THR A 376 -14.96 -24.30 23.27
CA THR A 376 -14.30 -24.47 24.58
C THR A 376 -13.80 -25.90 24.84
N GLY A 377 -13.89 -26.82 23.87
CA GLY A 377 -13.67 -28.25 24.13
C GLY A 377 -13.19 -29.13 22.98
N SER A 378 -12.42 -28.63 22.01
CA SER A 378 -11.76 -29.50 21.03
C SER A 378 -10.36 -29.92 21.50
N GLN A 379 -10.27 -30.99 22.29
CA GLN A 379 -9.06 -31.82 22.41
C GLN A 379 -9.03 -32.89 21.31
N GLY A 380 -9.10 -32.48 20.04
CA GLY A 380 -8.61 -33.31 18.95
C GLY A 380 -7.09 -33.16 18.82
N ASP A 381 -6.44 -33.93 17.96
CA ASP A 381 -5.10 -33.57 17.48
C ASP A 381 -5.26 -32.23 16.73
N LEU A 382 -4.92 -31.14 17.41
CA LEU A 382 -4.94 -29.81 16.82
C LEU A 382 -3.96 -29.79 15.64
N PRO A 383 -4.31 -29.16 14.50
CA PRO A 383 -3.37 -28.94 13.42
C PRO A 383 -2.09 -28.26 13.91
N MET A 384 -1.00 -28.40 13.15
CA MET A 384 0.24 -27.67 13.41
C MET A 384 -0.02 -26.16 13.33
N ASN A 385 0.65 -25.39 14.18
CA ASN A 385 0.72 -23.95 14.03
C ASN A 385 1.74 -23.57 12.93
N LEU A 386 1.65 -22.35 12.43
CA LEU A 386 2.64 -21.76 11.53
C LEU A 386 3.10 -20.40 12.07
N VAL A 387 4.40 -20.23 12.21
CA VAL A 387 5.06 -18.92 12.40
C VAL A 387 5.93 -18.66 11.17
N LEU A 388 5.64 -17.59 10.44
CA LEU A 388 6.44 -17.13 9.32
C LEU A 388 7.10 -15.80 9.70
N VAL A 389 8.43 -15.78 9.68
CA VAL A 389 9.26 -14.60 9.94
C VAL A 389 9.91 -14.17 8.62
N SER A 390 9.57 -12.96 8.15
CA SER A 390 10.19 -12.32 6.99
C SER A 390 11.08 -11.17 7.46
N ILE A 391 12.35 -11.19 7.08
CA ILE A 391 13.31 -10.13 7.40
C ILE A 391 13.63 -9.39 6.11
N ASP A 392 13.22 -8.12 6.02
CA ASP A 392 13.37 -7.30 4.82
C ASP A 392 14.86 -7.06 4.50
N THR A 393 15.23 -7.17 3.22
CA THR A 393 16.62 -7.03 2.69
C THR A 393 17.65 -8.06 3.18
N LEU A 394 17.22 -9.14 3.85
CA LEU A 394 18.14 -10.12 4.41
C LEU A 394 18.85 -10.95 3.32
N ARG A 395 20.17 -10.78 3.24
CA ARG A 395 21.07 -11.45 2.33
C ARG A 395 21.56 -12.78 2.89
N ALA A 396 21.53 -13.82 2.06
CA ALA A 396 22.00 -15.14 2.48
C ALA A 396 23.49 -15.12 2.85
N ASP A 397 24.34 -14.39 2.13
CA ASP A 397 25.80 -14.37 2.33
C ASP A 397 26.26 -13.64 3.60
N HIS A 398 25.34 -13.08 4.39
CA HIS A 398 25.62 -12.49 5.70
C HIS A 398 25.22 -13.40 6.89
N VAL A 399 24.41 -14.44 6.65
CA VAL A 399 23.94 -15.36 7.71
C VAL A 399 24.94 -16.49 7.95
N GLY A 400 25.22 -16.83 9.21
CA GLY A 400 26.23 -17.80 9.62
C GLY A 400 26.08 -19.18 8.99
N CYS A 401 24.88 -19.75 8.96
CA CYS A 401 24.60 -21.06 8.34
C CYS A 401 24.76 -21.08 6.81
N TYR A 402 24.89 -19.92 6.17
CA TYR A 402 25.20 -19.74 4.75
C TYR A 402 26.66 -19.33 4.50
N GLY A 403 27.49 -19.28 5.56
CA GLY A 403 28.90 -18.90 5.51
C GLY A 403 29.19 -17.42 5.75
N GLY A 404 28.19 -16.65 6.19
CA GLY A 404 28.31 -15.22 6.48
C GLY A 404 29.05 -14.90 7.78
N GLY A 405 29.39 -13.61 7.95
CA GLY A 405 30.20 -13.10 9.07
C GLY A 405 29.41 -12.55 10.25
N ALA A 406 28.09 -12.35 10.11
CA ALA A 406 27.25 -11.86 11.20
C ALA A 406 27.10 -12.90 12.32
N ALA A 407 26.85 -12.45 13.54
CA ALA A 407 26.60 -13.35 14.66
C ALA A 407 25.12 -13.74 14.68
N THR A 408 24.79 -14.86 14.05
CA THR A 408 23.40 -15.37 13.93
C THR A 408 23.17 -16.73 14.63
N PRO A 409 23.52 -16.90 15.91
CA PRO A 409 23.43 -18.19 16.58
C PRO A 409 22.02 -18.80 16.64
N ARG A 410 20.95 -17.99 16.63
CA ARG A 410 19.56 -18.50 16.67
C ARG A 410 19.15 -19.06 15.31
N LEU A 411 19.42 -18.34 14.22
CA LEU A 411 19.24 -18.82 12.85
C LEU A 411 20.09 -20.07 12.59
N ASP A 412 21.36 -20.06 13.03
CA ASP A 412 22.27 -21.20 12.85
C ASP A 412 21.78 -22.45 13.59
N ALA A 413 21.28 -22.27 14.83
CA ALA A 413 20.69 -23.36 15.60
C ALA A 413 19.40 -23.89 14.96
N LEU A 414 18.53 -22.99 14.47
CA LEU A 414 17.31 -23.35 13.77
C LEU A 414 17.61 -24.14 12.48
N ALA A 415 18.61 -23.72 11.70
CA ALA A 415 19.06 -24.44 10.51
C ALA A 415 19.67 -25.81 10.85
N ALA A 416 20.48 -25.89 11.91
CA ALA A 416 21.11 -27.15 12.33
C ALA A 416 20.10 -28.20 12.83
N GLN A 417 18.95 -27.76 13.33
CA GLN A 417 17.89 -28.63 13.88
C GLN A 417 16.72 -28.83 12.91
N GLY A 418 16.60 -27.96 11.90
CA GLY A 418 15.53 -27.95 10.92
C GLY A 418 16.03 -28.21 9.50
N ILE A 419 15.38 -27.56 8.55
CA ILE A 419 15.60 -27.70 7.12
C ILE A 419 16.22 -26.40 6.61
N LEU A 420 17.40 -26.51 6.00
CA LEU A 420 18.10 -25.39 5.36
C LEU A 420 17.93 -25.48 3.85
N PHE A 421 17.40 -24.44 3.21
CA PHE A 421 17.38 -24.35 1.76
C PHE A 421 18.65 -23.64 1.29
N GLU A 422 19.54 -24.33 0.59
CA GLU A 422 20.90 -23.83 0.31
C GLU A 422 20.91 -22.67 -0.70
N GLU A 423 19.98 -22.70 -1.66
CA GLU A 423 19.96 -21.79 -2.80
C GLU A 423 18.52 -21.35 -3.10
N VAL A 424 18.16 -20.14 -2.65
CA VAL A 424 16.82 -19.56 -2.81
C VAL A 424 16.90 -18.25 -3.57
N GLN A 425 16.10 -18.12 -4.62
CA GLN A 425 15.99 -16.90 -5.42
C GLN A 425 14.67 -16.18 -5.13
N SER A 426 14.74 -14.93 -4.71
CA SER A 426 13.62 -14.01 -4.68
C SER A 426 13.03 -13.83 -6.07
N SER A 427 11.69 -13.76 -6.15
CA SER A 427 10.97 -13.57 -7.40
C SER A 427 10.99 -12.12 -7.90
N ALA A 428 11.35 -11.17 -7.05
CA ALA A 428 11.53 -9.78 -7.42
C ALA A 428 12.49 -9.06 -6.46
N PRO A 429 13.27 -8.07 -6.93
CA PRO A 429 14.25 -7.36 -6.10
C PRO A 429 13.62 -6.28 -5.20
N TYR A 430 12.34 -6.40 -4.83
CA TYR A 430 11.59 -5.36 -4.14
C TYR A 430 10.46 -5.92 -3.27
N THR A 431 10.21 -5.30 -2.12
CA THR A 431 9.33 -5.83 -1.06
C THR A 431 7.94 -6.18 -1.55
N LEU A 432 7.28 -5.25 -2.26
CA LEU A 432 5.89 -5.39 -2.72
C LEU A 432 5.69 -6.62 -3.65
N PRO A 433 6.33 -6.70 -4.82
CA PRO A 433 6.17 -7.83 -5.73
C PRO A 433 6.73 -9.14 -5.15
N SER A 434 7.81 -9.09 -4.35
CA SER A 434 8.39 -10.31 -3.77
C SER A 434 7.45 -10.98 -2.76
N HIS A 435 6.89 -10.21 -1.81
CA HIS A 435 5.92 -10.76 -0.86
C HIS A 435 4.63 -11.19 -1.56
N ALA A 436 4.19 -10.48 -2.61
CA ALA A 436 3.05 -10.93 -3.41
C ALA A 436 3.33 -12.31 -4.04
N SER A 437 4.54 -12.56 -4.55
CA SER A 437 4.96 -13.87 -5.04
C SER A 437 5.01 -14.93 -3.93
N GLN A 438 5.57 -14.60 -2.77
CA GLN A 438 5.68 -15.50 -1.62
C GLN A 438 4.30 -15.94 -1.08
N PHE A 439 3.35 -15.01 -0.96
CA PHE A 439 2.01 -15.29 -0.44
C PHE A 439 1.10 -15.97 -1.45
N SER A 440 1.28 -15.69 -2.75
CA SER A 440 0.44 -16.26 -3.80
C SER A 440 1.01 -17.50 -4.46
N GLY A 441 2.30 -17.78 -4.29
CA GLY A 441 2.99 -18.81 -5.07
C GLY A 441 2.99 -18.54 -6.57
N GLN A 442 2.81 -17.29 -6.99
CA GLN A 442 2.77 -16.87 -8.39
C GLN A 442 3.95 -15.98 -8.75
N VAL A 443 4.41 -16.00 -10.00
CA VAL A 443 5.45 -15.06 -10.47
C VAL A 443 4.88 -13.64 -10.65
N PRO A 444 5.72 -12.58 -10.65
CA PRO A 444 5.21 -11.20 -10.69
C PRO A 444 4.34 -10.85 -11.90
N THR A 445 4.64 -11.40 -13.08
CA THR A 445 3.81 -11.19 -14.28
C THR A 445 2.40 -11.77 -14.07
N VAL A 446 2.29 -12.91 -13.40
CA VAL A 446 1.03 -13.65 -13.21
C VAL A 446 0.14 -13.00 -12.16
N HIS A 447 0.66 -12.57 -11.00
CA HIS A 447 -0.15 -11.83 -10.02
C HIS A 447 -0.29 -10.34 -10.40
N GLY A 448 0.68 -9.80 -11.14
CA GLY A 448 0.76 -8.45 -11.69
C GLY A 448 0.95 -7.33 -10.67
N VAL A 449 1.37 -7.66 -9.45
CA VAL A 449 1.77 -6.68 -8.44
C VAL A 449 3.19 -6.25 -8.78
N THR A 450 3.38 -4.96 -9.01
CA THR A 450 4.65 -4.34 -9.41
C THR A 450 4.97 -3.16 -8.50
N ARG A 451 6.16 -2.56 -8.60
CA ARG A 451 6.52 -1.38 -7.80
C ARG A 451 5.67 -0.15 -8.16
N GLY A 452 5.29 -0.02 -9.43
CA GLY A 452 4.36 1.02 -9.93
C GLY A 452 2.90 0.84 -9.50
N GLY A 453 2.61 -0.25 -8.77
CA GLY A 453 1.34 -0.49 -8.09
C GLY A 453 0.36 -1.35 -8.86
N ARG A 454 -0.01 -2.49 -8.24
CA ARG A 454 -1.32 -3.14 -8.30
C ARG A 454 -1.58 -3.79 -6.95
N VAL A 455 -2.84 -4.06 -6.65
CA VAL A 455 -3.27 -4.73 -5.41
C VAL A 455 -3.29 -6.24 -5.67
N LEU A 456 -2.78 -7.04 -4.72
CA LEU A 456 -2.95 -8.49 -4.76
C LEU A 456 -4.44 -8.80 -4.60
N THR A 457 -5.04 -9.62 -5.47
CA THR A 457 -6.49 -9.92 -5.39
C THR A 457 -6.75 -11.43 -5.35
N PRO A 458 -7.69 -11.92 -4.53
CA PRO A 458 -8.13 -13.33 -4.48
C PRO A 458 -8.67 -13.85 -5.82
N ARG A 459 -9.25 -12.95 -6.63
CA ARG A 459 -9.77 -13.27 -7.97
C ARG A 459 -8.67 -13.83 -8.86
N ARG A 460 -7.52 -13.18 -8.84
CA ARG A 460 -6.38 -13.50 -9.70
C ARG A 460 -5.38 -14.43 -9.02
N SER A 461 -5.22 -14.29 -7.71
CA SER A 461 -4.13 -14.89 -6.94
C SER A 461 -4.69 -15.64 -5.74
N PRO A 462 -4.31 -16.91 -5.50
CA PRO A 462 -4.49 -17.49 -4.18
C PRO A 462 -3.66 -16.69 -3.17
N VAL A 463 -4.05 -16.71 -1.89
CA VAL A 463 -3.33 -16.02 -0.82
C VAL A 463 -3.18 -16.97 0.35
N LEU A 464 -1.94 -17.24 0.77
CA LEU A 464 -1.60 -18.17 1.85
C LEU A 464 -2.46 -17.95 3.11
N ALA A 465 -2.53 -16.70 3.59
CA ALA A 465 -3.30 -16.35 4.78
C ALA A 465 -4.79 -16.72 4.64
N ARG A 466 -5.39 -16.46 3.47
CA ARG A 466 -6.78 -16.85 3.19
C ARG A 466 -6.97 -18.36 3.18
N ILE A 467 -6.06 -19.12 2.56
CA ILE A 467 -6.13 -20.59 2.57
C ILE A 467 -6.10 -21.12 4.00
N LEU A 468 -5.24 -20.55 4.86
CA LEU A 468 -5.14 -20.93 6.27
C LEU A 468 -6.38 -20.54 7.08
N ALA A 469 -6.92 -19.34 6.88
CA ALA A 469 -8.17 -18.92 7.50
C ALA A 469 -9.35 -19.83 7.09
N GLU A 470 -9.44 -20.20 5.81
CA GLU A 470 -10.44 -21.15 5.30
C GLU A 470 -10.24 -22.58 5.87
N ALA A 471 -8.99 -22.95 6.19
CA ALA A 471 -8.65 -24.18 6.89
C ALA A 471 -8.91 -24.11 8.42
N GLY A 472 -9.40 -22.99 8.94
CA GLY A 472 -9.77 -22.81 10.34
C GLY A 472 -8.66 -22.33 11.26
N TYR A 473 -7.57 -21.78 10.72
CA TYR A 473 -6.49 -21.19 11.50
C TYR A 473 -6.91 -19.82 12.02
N ARG A 474 -6.52 -19.52 13.26
CA ARG A 474 -6.41 -18.14 13.74
C ARG A 474 -5.30 -17.44 12.98
N THR A 475 -5.53 -16.25 12.43
CA THR A 475 -4.55 -15.59 11.56
C THR A 475 -4.21 -14.19 12.05
N GLU A 476 -2.93 -13.93 12.35
CA GLU A 476 -2.44 -12.60 12.73
C GLU A 476 -1.17 -12.22 11.95
N ALA A 477 -1.11 -10.98 11.50
CA ALA A 477 0.08 -10.37 10.92
C ALA A 477 0.53 -9.17 11.76
N MET A 478 1.84 -9.08 11.98
CA MET A 478 2.51 -7.93 12.57
C MET A 478 3.64 -7.52 11.63
N THR A 479 3.46 -6.41 10.92
CA THR A 479 4.30 -6.02 9.78
C THR A 479 4.80 -4.59 9.93
N ALA A 480 6.11 -4.39 9.93
CA ALA A 480 6.78 -3.08 10.09
C ALA A 480 6.48 -1.98 9.02
N GLY A 481 5.37 -2.11 8.29
CA GLY A 481 4.79 -1.07 7.43
C GLY A 481 5.28 -1.12 5.98
N GLY A 482 5.45 0.06 5.39
CA GLY A 482 5.97 0.23 4.04
C GLY A 482 5.08 -0.42 2.97
N PHE A 483 5.65 -1.38 2.25
CA PHE A 483 5.00 -2.04 1.13
C PHE A 483 4.17 -3.28 1.49
N LEU A 484 4.18 -3.68 2.77
CA LEU A 484 3.47 -4.84 3.26
C LEU A 484 2.23 -4.43 4.06
N ASN A 485 1.28 -3.78 3.38
CA ASN A 485 0.11 -3.19 4.03
C ASN A 485 -1.22 -3.60 3.37
N ALA A 486 -2.34 -3.29 4.06
CA ALA A 486 -3.70 -3.62 3.60
C ALA A 486 -4.09 -2.95 2.27
N ASP A 487 -3.49 -1.81 1.93
CA ASP A 487 -3.75 -1.13 0.65
C ASP A 487 -3.27 -1.93 -0.55
N PHE A 488 -2.25 -2.79 -0.35
CA PHE A 488 -1.74 -3.70 -1.36
C PHE A 488 -2.38 -5.09 -1.32
N GLY A 489 -3.33 -5.31 -0.41
CA GLY A 489 -4.11 -6.56 -0.33
C GLY A 489 -3.48 -7.66 0.52
N PHE A 490 -2.50 -7.34 1.37
CA PHE A 490 -1.88 -8.33 2.26
C PHE A 490 -2.70 -8.64 3.51
N ASP A 491 -3.73 -7.85 3.83
CA ASP A 491 -4.65 -8.08 4.95
C ASP A 491 -5.63 -9.24 4.72
N GLN A 492 -5.73 -9.71 3.48
CA GLN A 492 -6.70 -10.72 3.06
C GLN A 492 -6.44 -12.06 3.76
N GLY A 493 -7.43 -12.51 4.52
CA GLY A 493 -7.35 -13.76 5.27
C GLY A 493 -6.65 -13.63 6.62
N PHE A 494 -6.32 -12.42 7.09
CA PHE A 494 -5.92 -12.19 8.47
C PHE A 494 -7.10 -11.72 9.33
N ASP A 495 -7.25 -12.29 10.53
CA ASP A 495 -8.22 -11.82 11.53
C ASP A 495 -7.78 -10.50 12.17
N ARG A 496 -6.46 -10.34 12.37
CA ARG A 496 -5.80 -9.13 12.86
C ARG A 496 -4.60 -8.84 11.97
N PHE A 497 -4.53 -7.65 11.38
CA PHE A 497 -3.41 -7.23 10.54
C PHE A 497 -2.85 -5.89 11.06
N SER A 498 -1.71 -5.95 11.73
CA SER A 498 -1.13 -4.82 12.44
C SER A 498 0.04 -4.23 11.67
N THR A 499 -0.03 -2.95 11.35
CA THR A 499 0.98 -2.19 10.63
C THR A 499 1.40 -0.98 11.42
N VAL A 500 2.71 -0.81 11.61
CA VAL A 500 3.31 0.45 12.02
C VAL A 500 3.92 1.07 10.77
N ASP A 501 3.24 2.02 10.13
CA ASP A 501 3.68 2.60 8.85
C ASP A 501 4.11 4.07 9.03
N PRO A 502 5.43 4.35 9.12
CA PRO A 502 5.95 5.70 9.30
C PRO A 502 5.89 6.57 8.02
N ILE A 503 5.59 5.98 6.85
CA ILE A 503 5.56 6.67 5.55
C ILE A 503 4.16 7.17 5.23
N ARG A 504 3.12 6.38 5.54
CA ARG A 504 1.73 6.65 5.09
C ARG A 504 0.83 7.34 6.10
N ASP A 505 1.22 7.36 7.37
CA ASP A 505 0.47 8.05 8.40
C ASP A 505 1.38 9.10 9.08
N PRO A 506 1.24 10.39 8.69
CA PRO A 506 1.94 11.50 9.34
C PRO A 506 1.67 11.58 10.85
N ASP A 507 0.54 11.01 11.31
CA ASP A 507 0.17 10.89 12.71
C ASP A 507 0.65 9.54 13.31
N SER A 508 1.03 8.52 12.52
CA SER A 508 1.84 7.38 13.01
C SER A 508 3.26 7.82 13.37
N ARG A 509 3.64 9.07 13.04
CA ARG A 509 4.75 9.78 13.69
C ARG A 509 4.48 10.09 15.18
N HIS A 510 3.28 9.84 15.72
CA HIS A 510 2.94 9.98 17.15
C HIS A 510 3.46 8.85 18.05
N LEU A 511 4.70 8.42 17.80
CA LEU A 511 5.65 8.14 18.87
C LEU A 511 6.79 9.16 18.95
N ALA A 512 6.51 10.40 18.54
CA ALA A 512 6.96 11.60 19.26
C ALA A 512 6.29 11.75 20.66
N VAL A 513 5.48 10.77 21.11
CA VAL A 513 4.88 10.71 22.46
C VAL A 513 5.70 9.85 23.44
N LEU A 514 6.87 9.35 23.04
CA LEU A 514 8.01 9.65 23.92
C LEU A 514 8.33 11.13 23.70
N ALA A 515 7.58 12.00 24.38
CA ALA A 515 7.78 13.45 24.42
C ALA A 515 9.08 13.82 25.17
N ASP A 516 10.16 13.11 24.88
CA ASP A 516 11.53 13.40 25.24
C ASP A 516 12.36 13.15 23.98
N ARG A 517 12.99 14.21 23.50
CA ARG A 517 13.58 14.34 22.16
C ARG A 517 14.76 13.39 21.93
N ASP A 518 14.52 12.11 21.71
CA ASP A 518 15.58 11.15 21.40
C ASP A 518 15.19 10.11 20.33
N PRO A 519 15.55 10.34 19.06
CA PRO A 519 15.42 9.37 17.97
C PRO A 519 16.18 8.06 18.19
N THR A 520 17.04 7.94 19.21
CA THR A 520 17.76 6.68 19.50
C THR A 520 16.92 5.66 20.29
N ARG A 521 15.63 5.92 20.53
CA ARG A 521 14.71 5.00 21.23
C ARG A 521 13.78 4.21 20.31
N PHE A 522 13.76 4.49 19.00
CA PHE A 522 13.00 3.67 18.04
C PHE A 522 13.87 2.48 17.67
N ASP A 523 13.59 1.35 18.31
CA ASP A 523 14.27 0.10 18.04
C ASP A 523 13.51 -0.60 16.91
N ARG A 524 14.11 -0.70 15.73
CA ARG A 524 13.49 -1.36 14.57
C ARG A 524 13.59 -2.89 14.62
N ALA A 525 13.70 -3.46 15.82
CA ALA A 525 13.71 -4.90 16.02
C ALA A 525 12.51 -5.58 15.37
N LEU A 526 12.60 -6.91 15.22
CA LEU A 526 11.45 -7.76 14.89
C LEU A 526 10.21 -7.43 15.75
N PHE A 527 10.41 -6.97 17.00
CA PHE A 527 9.34 -6.58 17.92
C PHE A 527 9.41 -5.15 18.42
N GLY A 528 10.44 -4.36 18.11
CA GLY A 528 10.62 -3.05 18.74
C GLY A 528 9.51 -2.06 18.35
N GLU A 529 8.85 -2.33 17.22
CA GLU A 529 7.70 -1.57 16.72
C GLU A 529 6.36 -1.97 17.36
N TYR A 530 6.25 -3.20 17.89
CA TYR A 530 5.00 -3.77 18.44
C TYR A 530 5.05 -4.12 19.94
N GLY A 531 6.25 -4.27 20.49
CA GLY A 531 6.58 -4.90 21.76
C GLY A 531 6.56 -6.43 21.70
N PRO A 532 7.54 -7.13 22.32
CA PRO A 532 7.49 -8.60 22.47
C PRO A 532 6.23 -9.07 23.22
N GLU A 533 5.70 -8.22 24.11
CA GLU A 533 4.48 -8.44 24.89
C GLU A 533 3.26 -8.78 24.02
N ARG A 534 3.17 -8.23 22.80
CA ARG A 534 2.05 -8.49 21.89
C ARG A 534 2.10 -9.91 21.32
N ILE A 535 3.30 -10.37 20.97
CA ILE A 535 3.51 -11.73 20.49
C ILE A 535 3.28 -12.72 21.62
N ASP A 536 3.80 -12.43 22.81
CA ASP A 536 3.59 -13.25 24.00
C ASP A 536 2.10 -13.40 24.29
N ALA A 537 1.34 -12.29 24.25
CA ALA A 537 -0.11 -12.28 24.43
C ALA A 537 -0.83 -13.12 23.37
N PHE A 538 -0.46 -12.98 22.09
CA PHE A 538 -1.03 -13.79 21.00
C PHE A 538 -0.78 -15.29 21.22
N LEU A 539 0.46 -15.66 21.49
CA LEU A 539 0.84 -17.06 21.71
C LEU A 539 0.14 -17.65 22.94
N GLU A 540 -0.02 -16.87 24.01
CA GLU A 540 -0.78 -17.26 25.20
C GLU A 540 -2.29 -17.43 24.92
N GLU A 541 -2.90 -16.45 24.24
CA GLU A 541 -4.33 -16.41 23.91
C GLU A 541 -4.73 -17.61 23.03
N HIS A 542 -3.86 -17.96 22.07
CA HIS A 542 -4.16 -18.90 20.99
C HIS A 542 -3.42 -20.25 21.12
N ARG A 543 -2.81 -20.53 22.28
CA ARG A 543 -2.10 -21.79 22.55
C ARG A 543 -2.93 -23.08 22.38
N ASP A 544 -4.25 -22.98 22.54
CA ASP A 544 -5.17 -24.12 22.51
C ASP A 544 -5.92 -24.24 21.17
N GLU A 545 -5.45 -23.55 20.13
CA GLU A 545 -5.96 -23.61 18.76
C GLU A 545 -4.82 -23.68 17.73
N ALA A 546 -5.17 -23.87 16.46
CA ALA A 546 -4.22 -23.78 15.36
C ALA A 546 -4.13 -22.32 14.91
N PHE A 547 -2.91 -21.79 14.78
CA PHE A 547 -2.69 -20.41 14.37
C PHE A 547 -1.65 -20.25 13.28
N PHE A 548 -1.78 -19.15 12.54
CA PHE A 548 -0.79 -18.60 11.64
C PHE A 548 -0.40 -17.21 12.13
N LEU A 549 0.86 -17.05 12.51
CA LEU A 549 1.46 -15.78 12.89
C LEU A 549 2.48 -15.38 11.84
N PHE A 550 2.25 -14.24 11.20
CA PHE A 550 3.19 -13.63 10.27
C PHE A 550 3.88 -12.42 10.91
N LEU A 551 5.21 -12.46 10.96
CA LEU A 551 6.05 -11.39 11.50
C LEU A 551 6.94 -10.85 10.39
N HIS A 552 6.94 -9.54 10.18
CA HIS A 552 7.79 -8.89 9.19
C HIS A 552 8.46 -7.63 9.75
N THR A 553 9.76 -7.46 9.46
CA THR A 553 10.58 -6.36 9.99
C THR A 553 11.52 -5.74 8.96
N PHE A 554 11.69 -4.41 9.03
CA PHE A 554 12.67 -3.61 8.28
C PHE A 554 13.98 -3.39 9.05
N ALA A 555 14.22 -4.13 10.14
CA ALA A 555 15.37 -3.95 11.03
C ALA A 555 16.72 -3.86 10.32
N VAL A 556 16.88 -4.66 9.26
CA VAL A 556 18.15 -4.81 8.54
C VAL A 556 18.23 -3.85 7.33
N HIS A 557 17.10 -3.45 6.75
CA HIS A 557 17.00 -2.56 5.58
C HIS A 557 17.75 -1.22 5.76
N ASP A 558 17.73 -0.67 6.98
CA ASP A 558 18.25 0.68 7.24
C ASP A 558 19.68 0.70 7.79
N TYR A 559 20.35 -0.45 7.95
CA TYR A 559 21.72 -0.55 8.48
C TYR A 559 21.93 0.26 9.79
N ASP A 560 20.87 0.37 10.61
CA ASP A 560 20.86 1.24 11.80
C ASP A 560 20.60 0.40 13.07
N PRO A 561 21.57 -0.43 13.51
CA PRO A 561 21.41 -1.23 14.72
C PRO A 561 21.17 -0.35 15.96
N PRO A 562 20.54 -0.87 17.02
CA PRO A 562 20.39 -0.15 18.27
C PRO A 562 21.74 0.26 18.86
N PRO A 563 21.83 1.38 19.62
CA PRO A 563 23.10 1.84 20.19
C PRO A 563 23.87 0.79 21.01
N ALA A 564 23.17 -0.13 21.67
CA ALA A 564 23.77 -1.21 22.46
C ALA A 564 24.49 -2.27 21.58
N TRP A 565 24.10 -2.39 20.31
CA TRP A 565 24.63 -3.35 19.35
C TRP A 565 25.65 -2.74 18.38
N ARG A 566 25.87 -1.41 18.45
CA ARG A 566 26.87 -0.70 17.62
C ARG A 566 28.28 -0.93 18.13
N THR A 567 29.01 -1.83 17.48
CA THR A 567 30.41 -2.15 17.82
C THR A 567 31.43 -1.62 16.80
N CYS A 568 30.99 -1.09 15.64
CA CYS A 568 31.91 -0.65 14.58
C CYS A 568 32.94 0.40 15.05
N GLY A 569 32.54 1.34 15.91
CA GLY A 569 33.46 2.31 16.50
C GLY A 569 34.59 1.68 17.33
N GLN A 570 34.38 0.47 17.87
CA GLN A 570 35.38 -0.32 18.61
C GLN A 570 36.29 -1.13 17.67
N ARG A 571 35.91 -1.31 16.40
CA ARG A 571 36.67 -2.02 15.36
C ARG A 571 37.54 -1.11 14.49
N GLY A 572 37.64 0.18 14.83
CA GLY A 572 38.43 1.16 14.08
C GLY A 572 37.76 1.65 12.79
N CYS A 573 36.44 1.46 12.66
CA CYS A 573 35.67 2.10 11.60
C CYS A 573 35.72 3.62 11.76
N THR A 574 36.03 4.37 10.69
CA THR A 574 36.11 5.84 10.71
C THR A 574 34.81 6.54 10.34
N ALA A 575 33.89 5.82 9.71
CA ALA A 575 32.57 6.32 9.32
C ALA A 575 31.54 6.18 10.47
N THR A 576 30.59 7.11 10.49
CA THR A 576 29.56 7.32 11.51
C THR A 576 28.16 7.08 10.93
N ARG A 577 27.12 7.00 11.79
CA ARG A 577 25.72 6.94 11.32
C ARG A 577 25.35 8.12 10.43
N ASP A 578 25.97 9.29 10.64
CA ASP A 578 25.69 10.47 9.84
C ASP A 578 26.29 10.34 8.42
N ASP A 579 27.44 9.67 8.28
CA ASP A 579 28.00 9.31 6.97
C ASP A 579 27.05 8.34 6.22
N TYR A 580 26.45 7.36 6.92
CA TYR A 580 25.44 6.48 6.34
C TYR A 580 24.19 7.22 5.83
N ARG A 581 23.66 8.18 6.61
CA ARG A 581 22.54 9.01 6.14
C ARG A 581 22.92 9.83 4.90
N GLU A 582 24.15 10.30 4.81
CA GLU A 582 24.67 10.97 3.61
C GLU A 582 24.71 10.01 2.42
N TYR A 583 25.15 8.76 2.59
CA TYR A 583 25.18 7.75 1.51
C TYR A 583 23.79 7.24 1.10
N HIS A 584 22.90 6.98 2.07
CA HIS A 584 21.57 6.41 1.84
C HIS A 584 20.52 7.46 1.40
N LEU A 585 20.71 8.75 1.75
CA LEU A 585 19.74 9.82 1.47
C LEU A 585 20.29 11.01 0.66
N GLY A 586 21.62 11.16 0.48
CA GLY A 586 22.20 12.43 0.01
C GLY A 586 23.24 12.39 -1.13
N ILE A 587 24.04 11.32 -1.29
CA ILE A 587 25.19 11.30 -2.21
C ILE A 587 25.04 10.29 -3.35
N ALA A 588 24.44 9.11 -3.11
CA ALA A 588 24.24 8.11 -4.15
C ALA A 588 22.88 8.33 -4.82
N HIS A 589 22.88 8.76 -6.09
CA HIS A 589 21.69 8.60 -6.91
C HIS A 589 21.47 7.09 -7.06
N PRO A 590 20.38 6.49 -6.55
CA PRO A 590 20.23 5.03 -6.47
C PRO A 590 20.31 4.34 -7.83
N TRP A 591 20.20 5.12 -8.89
CA TRP A 591 20.18 4.67 -10.27
C TRP A 591 21.48 4.87 -11.05
N THR A 592 22.53 5.41 -10.44
CA THR A 592 23.81 5.64 -11.13
C THR A 592 24.94 5.02 -10.31
N PRO A 593 25.78 4.15 -10.91
CA PRO A 593 26.85 3.51 -10.16
C PRO A 593 27.86 4.56 -9.67
N GLN A 594 28.16 4.53 -8.37
CA GLN A 594 29.09 5.44 -7.72
C GLN A 594 30.30 4.66 -7.18
N PRO A 595 31.53 5.19 -7.33
CA PRO A 595 32.69 4.61 -6.69
C PRO A 595 32.66 4.90 -5.18
N VAL A 596 32.71 3.84 -4.37
CA VAL A 596 32.84 3.91 -2.91
C VAL A 596 34.12 3.18 -2.50
N SER A 597 34.80 3.65 -1.45
CA SER A 597 36.03 3.01 -0.98
C SER A 597 35.74 1.63 -0.39
N ASP A 598 36.71 0.71 -0.46
CA ASP A 598 36.57 -0.61 0.15
C ASP A 598 36.33 -0.53 1.67
N ALA A 599 36.85 0.50 2.32
CA ALA A 599 36.67 0.74 3.75
C ALA A 599 35.23 1.17 4.08
N ASP A 600 34.64 2.05 3.27
CA ASP A 600 33.25 2.49 3.45
C ASP A 600 32.27 1.35 3.13
N ARG A 601 32.54 0.55 2.09
CA ARG A 601 31.76 -0.66 1.80
C ARG A 601 31.81 -1.66 2.96
N ALA A 602 33.00 -1.93 3.49
CA ALA A 602 33.15 -2.82 4.65
C ALA A 602 32.45 -2.26 5.90
N HIS A 603 32.43 -0.94 6.06
CA HIS A 603 31.70 -0.29 7.14
C HIS A 603 30.18 -0.52 7.04
N LEU A 604 29.59 -0.38 5.85
CA LEU A 604 28.17 -0.67 5.61
C LEU A 604 27.85 -2.13 5.94
N GLY A 605 28.67 -3.07 5.47
CA GLY A 605 28.52 -4.49 5.78
C GLY A 605 28.57 -4.79 7.29
N HIS A 606 29.43 -4.09 8.05
CA HIS A 606 29.46 -4.26 9.51
C HIS A 606 28.21 -3.72 10.21
N LEU A 607 27.69 -2.58 9.77
CA LEU A 607 26.44 -2.03 10.33
C LEU A 607 25.25 -2.96 10.05
N TYR A 608 25.21 -3.52 8.84
CA TYR A 608 24.27 -4.56 8.45
C TYR A 608 24.38 -5.80 9.34
N ASP A 609 25.58 -6.33 9.52
CA ASP A 609 25.83 -7.52 10.37
C ASP A 609 25.42 -7.28 11.84
N GLU A 610 25.64 -6.07 12.35
CA GLU A 610 25.23 -5.67 13.70
C GLU A 610 23.70 -5.58 13.83
N ALA A 611 23.00 -5.07 12.81
CA ALA A 611 21.54 -5.05 12.78
C ALA A 611 20.97 -6.48 12.68
N LEU A 612 21.56 -7.33 11.84
CA LEU A 612 21.19 -8.73 11.71
C LEU A 612 21.41 -9.50 13.02
N SER A 613 22.54 -9.29 13.70
CA SER A 613 22.80 -9.97 14.98
C SER A 613 21.76 -9.61 16.05
N PHE A 614 21.25 -8.38 16.02
CA PHE A 614 20.17 -7.95 16.89
C PHE A 614 18.80 -8.57 16.53
N VAL A 615 18.50 -8.72 15.23
CA VAL A 615 17.31 -9.44 14.76
C VAL A 615 17.36 -10.92 15.15
N ASP A 616 18.53 -11.55 15.09
CA ASP A 616 18.75 -12.93 15.51
C ASP A 616 18.44 -13.12 17.00
N ASP A 617 18.85 -12.19 17.86
CA ASP A 617 18.51 -12.21 19.28
C ASP A 617 16.99 -12.07 19.51
N SER A 618 16.35 -11.19 18.75
CA SER A 618 14.90 -11.04 18.77
C SER A 618 14.19 -12.33 18.34
N LEU A 619 14.63 -12.99 17.26
CA LEU A 619 14.09 -14.30 16.87
C LEU A 619 14.18 -15.32 18.01
N GLY A 620 15.27 -15.28 18.80
CA GLY A 620 15.44 -16.09 19.99
C GLY A 620 14.28 -16.01 20.96
N HIS A 621 13.74 -14.81 21.23
CA HIS A 621 12.58 -14.62 22.12
C HIS A 621 11.33 -15.38 21.65
N VAL A 622 11.01 -15.33 20.35
CA VAL A 622 9.84 -16.06 19.80
C VAL A 622 10.02 -17.56 19.96
N LEU A 623 11.19 -18.08 19.62
CA LEU A 623 11.49 -19.51 19.73
C LEU A 623 11.43 -19.97 21.20
N GLU A 624 12.04 -19.21 22.11
CA GLU A 624 12.02 -19.48 23.55
C GLU A 624 10.59 -19.42 24.11
N ARG A 625 9.76 -18.47 23.65
CA ARG A 625 8.36 -18.37 24.08
C ARG A 625 7.52 -19.55 23.61
N LEU A 626 7.72 -20.03 22.38
CA LEU A 626 7.08 -21.24 21.87
C LEU A 626 7.46 -22.47 22.72
N ASP A 627 8.72 -22.59 23.12
CA ASP A 627 9.20 -23.65 24.01
C ASP A 627 8.55 -23.55 25.41
N GLU A 628 8.54 -22.36 26.01
CA GLU A 628 7.96 -22.11 27.35
C GLU A 628 6.48 -22.44 27.43
N LEU A 629 5.73 -22.16 26.35
CA LEU A 629 4.30 -22.45 26.25
C LEU A 629 4.01 -23.90 25.84
N GLY A 630 5.04 -24.70 25.55
CA GLY A 630 4.89 -26.08 25.08
C GLY A 630 4.32 -26.18 23.66
N LEU A 631 4.52 -25.15 22.84
CA LEU A 631 4.02 -25.04 21.47
C LEU A 631 5.04 -25.48 20.41
N ALA A 632 6.34 -25.58 20.76
CA ALA A 632 7.41 -25.88 19.80
C ALA A 632 7.21 -27.20 19.05
N ASP A 633 6.81 -28.28 19.73
CA ASP A 633 6.52 -29.58 19.12
C ASP A 633 5.26 -29.59 18.22
N ARG A 634 4.53 -28.47 18.16
CA ARG A 634 3.33 -28.27 17.34
C ARG A 634 3.41 -27.02 16.48
N THR A 635 4.59 -26.45 16.23
CA THR A 635 4.72 -25.21 15.46
C THR A 635 5.75 -25.36 14.35
N VAL A 636 5.29 -25.19 13.10
CA VAL A 636 6.17 -24.98 11.96
C VAL A 636 6.70 -23.55 12.02
N VAL A 637 8.02 -23.39 11.98
CA VAL A 637 8.66 -22.05 11.98
C VAL A 637 9.45 -21.89 10.69
N ALA A 638 9.11 -20.88 9.91
CA ALA A 638 9.83 -20.50 8.70
C ALA A 638 10.48 -19.13 8.88
N VAL A 639 11.76 -19.01 8.58
CA VAL A 639 12.47 -17.72 8.54
C VAL A 639 13.04 -17.53 7.14
N THR A 640 12.70 -16.41 6.51
CA THR A 640 13.12 -16.09 5.14
C THR A 640 13.38 -14.60 4.97
N SER A 641 13.88 -14.23 3.81
CA SER A 641 13.81 -12.87 3.29
C SER A 641 12.93 -12.78 2.05
N ASP A 642 12.46 -11.58 1.76
CA ASP A 642 11.80 -11.21 0.52
C ASP A 642 12.80 -10.86 -0.57
N HIS A 643 13.89 -10.14 -0.28
CA HIS A 643 15.02 -9.90 -1.17
C HIS A 643 16.26 -9.49 -0.34
N GLY A 644 17.41 -9.38 -1.00
CA GLY A 644 18.65 -8.86 -0.44
C GLY A 644 18.86 -7.37 -0.77
N GLU A 645 20.12 -6.95 -0.78
CA GLU A 645 20.48 -5.55 -1.02
C GLU A 645 21.90 -5.37 -1.58
N GLU A 646 22.08 -4.40 -2.47
CA GLU A 646 23.42 -4.02 -2.96
C GLU A 646 24.13 -3.11 -1.96
N MET A 647 25.42 -3.35 -1.76
CA MET A 647 26.33 -2.59 -0.92
C MET A 647 27.56 -2.14 -1.72
N PHE A 648 27.35 -1.58 -2.90
CA PHE A 648 28.39 -1.07 -3.81
C PHE A 648 29.35 -2.10 -4.39
N GLU A 649 29.04 -3.40 -4.37
CA GLU A 649 29.85 -4.44 -5.02
C GLU A 649 30.05 -4.15 -6.52
N ARG A 650 29.06 -3.49 -7.13
CA ARG A 650 29.03 -3.06 -8.54
C ARG A 650 28.83 -1.56 -8.71
N GLY A 651 29.06 -0.80 -7.65
CA GLY A 651 28.80 0.64 -7.58
C GLY A 651 27.33 1.01 -7.34
N PHE A 652 26.42 0.04 -7.28
CA PHE A 652 25.03 0.26 -6.88
C PHE A 652 24.83 0.02 -5.39
N VAL A 653 23.86 0.73 -4.80
CA VAL A 653 23.42 0.55 -3.41
C VAL A 653 21.91 0.43 -3.40
N GLN A 654 21.35 -0.20 -2.37
CA GLN A 654 19.92 -0.51 -2.26
C GLN A 654 19.49 -1.62 -3.23
N HIS A 655 18.19 -1.77 -3.42
CA HIS A 655 17.55 -2.83 -4.19
C HIS A 655 16.54 -2.24 -5.20
N GLY A 656 15.71 -3.07 -5.82
CA GLY A 656 14.60 -2.64 -6.68
C GLY A 656 14.92 -2.35 -8.15
N LYS A 657 16.16 -2.62 -8.60
CA LYS A 657 16.65 -2.19 -9.92
C LYS A 657 17.54 -3.20 -10.65
N THR A 658 18.24 -4.05 -9.93
CA THR A 658 19.09 -5.11 -10.48
C THR A 658 18.54 -6.48 -10.07
N LEU A 659 18.96 -7.52 -10.78
CA LEU A 659 18.59 -8.92 -10.50
C LEU A 659 19.81 -9.76 -10.11
N TYR A 660 20.88 -9.12 -9.64
CA TYR A 660 22.09 -9.81 -9.21
C TYR A 660 21.88 -10.54 -7.89
N ARG A 661 22.74 -11.52 -7.61
CA ARG A 661 22.64 -12.40 -6.44
C ARG A 661 22.69 -11.67 -5.11
N GLU A 662 23.35 -10.51 -5.02
CA GLU A 662 23.33 -9.67 -3.82
C GLU A 662 21.90 -9.23 -3.45
N VAL A 663 21.01 -9.12 -4.44
CA VAL A 663 19.61 -8.68 -4.27
C VAL A 663 18.63 -9.84 -4.32
N VAL A 664 18.89 -10.89 -5.09
CA VAL A 664 17.89 -11.96 -5.28
C VAL A 664 18.22 -13.25 -4.55
N ARG A 665 19.43 -13.46 -4.03
CA ARG A 665 19.75 -14.67 -3.26
C ARG A 665 19.45 -14.47 -1.77
N VAL A 666 18.40 -15.12 -1.29
CA VAL A 666 17.86 -14.94 0.07
C VAL A 666 18.04 -16.19 0.93
N PRO A 667 18.10 -16.08 2.27
CA PRO A 667 18.07 -17.24 3.14
C PRO A 667 16.64 -17.77 3.28
N TRP A 668 16.51 -19.08 3.51
CA TRP A 668 15.26 -19.72 3.94
C TRP A 668 15.58 -20.93 4.82
N ILE A 669 15.09 -20.86 6.06
CA ILE A 669 15.23 -21.89 7.09
C ILE A 669 13.83 -22.31 7.54
N LEU A 670 13.60 -23.61 7.68
CA LEU A 670 12.30 -24.17 8.03
C LEU A 670 12.42 -25.25 9.12
N SER A 671 11.82 -25.03 10.28
CA SER A 671 11.63 -26.05 11.30
C SER A 671 10.24 -26.68 11.16
N VAL A 672 10.20 -28.01 11.04
CA VAL A 672 8.95 -28.79 10.97
C VAL A 672 8.98 -29.85 12.07
N PRO A 673 8.09 -29.79 13.08
CA PRO A 673 8.08 -30.79 14.14
C PRO A 673 7.97 -32.23 13.61
N GLY A 674 8.83 -33.11 14.13
CA GLY A 674 8.89 -34.51 13.70
C GLY A 674 9.67 -34.77 12.40
N LYS A 675 10.14 -33.75 11.68
CA LYS A 675 11.10 -33.95 10.58
C LYS A 675 12.54 -33.88 11.08
N SER A 676 13.38 -34.75 10.53
CA SER A 676 14.83 -34.73 10.82
C SER A 676 15.50 -33.56 10.10
N PRO A 677 16.63 -33.06 10.63
CA PRO A 677 17.38 -32.01 9.97
C PRO A 677 17.78 -32.40 8.55
N LEU A 678 17.69 -31.47 7.61
CA LEU A 678 17.95 -31.71 6.19
C LEU A 678 18.47 -30.44 5.51
N VAL A 679 19.44 -30.59 4.60
CA VAL A 679 19.77 -29.52 3.65
C VAL A 679 19.07 -29.83 2.33
N ILE A 680 18.26 -28.90 1.85
CA ILE A 680 17.65 -28.96 0.52
C ILE A 680 18.59 -28.24 -0.44
N GLU A 681 19.33 -29.04 -1.20
CA GLU A 681 20.23 -28.60 -2.28
C GLU A 681 19.45 -28.26 -3.56
N THR A 682 18.18 -28.68 -3.66
CA THR A 682 17.33 -28.34 -4.81
C THR A 682 17.06 -26.84 -4.80
N PRO A 683 17.41 -26.11 -5.87
CA PRO A 683 17.19 -24.67 -5.92
C PRO A 683 15.71 -24.31 -5.80
N ALA A 684 15.46 -23.32 -4.95
CA ALA A 684 14.14 -22.82 -4.63
C ALA A 684 13.95 -21.39 -5.17
N ALA A 685 12.70 -21.01 -5.40
CA ALA A 685 12.30 -19.65 -5.67
C ALA A 685 11.30 -19.15 -4.62
N GLY A 686 11.14 -17.83 -4.47
CA GLY A 686 10.19 -17.23 -3.53
C GLY A 686 8.75 -17.74 -3.69
N ILE A 687 8.34 -18.06 -4.92
CA ILE A 687 7.04 -18.69 -5.22
C ILE A 687 6.85 -20.08 -4.60
N ASP A 688 7.93 -20.80 -4.27
CA ASP A 688 7.87 -22.14 -3.66
C ASP A 688 7.47 -22.08 -2.17
N LEU A 689 7.51 -20.89 -1.55
CA LEU A 689 7.25 -20.71 -0.11
C LEU A 689 5.84 -21.15 0.30
N ALA A 690 4.79 -20.51 -0.23
CA ALA A 690 3.41 -20.85 0.09
C ALA A 690 3.05 -22.34 -0.09
N PRO A 691 3.29 -22.97 -1.26
CA PRO A 691 2.97 -24.39 -1.44
C PRO A 691 3.78 -25.31 -0.51
N THR A 692 5.04 -24.98 -0.22
CA THR A 692 5.86 -25.75 0.74
C THR A 692 5.35 -25.63 2.18
N LEU A 693 4.92 -24.44 2.61
CA LEU A 693 4.32 -24.25 3.93
C LEU A 693 2.98 -24.97 4.06
N LEU A 694 2.13 -24.94 3.02
CA LEU A 694 0.89 -25.72 2.99
C LEU A 694 1.18 -27.23 3.08
N GLY A 695 2.17 -27.73 2.32
CA GLY A 695 2.63 -29.11 2.40
C GLY A 695 3.14 -29.50 3.79
N ALA A 696 3.91 -28.62 4.45
CA ALA A 696 4.38 -28.81 5.83
C ALA A 696 3.23 -28.94 6.85
N LEU A 697 2.11 -28.24 6.61
CA LEU A 697 0.89 -28.30 7.42
C LEU A 697 -0.06 -29.43 7.00
N GLY A 698 0.28 -30.21 5.97
CA GLY A 698 -0.58 -31.26 5.41
C GLY A 698 -1.81 -30.74 4.66
N LEU A 699 -1.77 -29.48 4.21
CA LEU A 699 -2.82 -28.84 3.42
C LEU A 699 -2.49 -28.91 1.92
N PRO A 700 -3.50 -29.01 1.04
CA PRO A 700 -3.27 -28.98 -0.41
C PRO A 700 -2.88 -27.57 -0.88
N GLY A 701 -1.98 -27.49 -1.86
CA GLY A 701 -1.72 -26.26 -2.61
C GLY A 701 -2.86 -25.87 -3.54
N ASP A 702 -2.90 -24.61 -3.96
CA ASP A 702 -3.86 -24.12 -4.97
C ASP A 702 -3.29 -24.34 -6.38
N PRO A 703 -4.08 -24.86 -7.34
CA PRO A 703 -3.61 -25.12 -8.70
C PRO A 703 -3.19 -23.88 -9.49
N ARG A 704 -3.54 -22.67 -9.03
CA ARG A 704 -3.11 -21.39 -9.60
C ARG A 704 -1.71 -20.98 -9.15
N MET A 705 -1.08 -21.72 -8.22
CA MET A 705 0.31 -21.53 -7.83
C MET A 705 1.24 -22.11 -8.89
N GLN A 706 2.29 -21.37 -9.27
CA GLN A 706 3.38 -21.87 -10.10
C GLN A 706 4.49 -22.50 -9.25
N GLY A 707 4.60 -22.08 -7.98
CA GLY A 707 5.56 -22.65 -7.04
C GLY A 707 5.26 -24.10 -6.66
N ARG A 708 6.24 -24.73 -6.02
CA ARG A 708 6.25 -26.16 -5.72
C ARG A 708 6.34 -26.42 -4.23
N ASP A 709 5.75 -27.53 -3.79
CA ASP A 709 6.02 -28.08 -2.46
C ASP A 709 7.37 -28.81 -2.48
N LEU A 710 8.39 -28.18 -1.91
CA LEU A 710 9.75 -28.70 -1.83
C LEU A 710 9.94 -29.79 -0.78
N LEU A 711 8.92 -30.07 0.04
CA LEU A 711 8.89 -31.21 0.95
C LEU A 711 8.19 -32.44 0.34
N GLY A 712 7.55 -32.28 -0.82
CA GLY A 712 6.88 -33.32 -1.58
C GLY A 712 7.82 -34.15 -2.48
N SER A 713 7.28 -35.20 -3.11
CA SER A 713 8.06 -36.15 -3.92
C SER A 713 8.41 -35.65 -5.34
N ASP A 714 7.74 -34.61 -5.84
CA ASP A 714 7.84 -34.11 -7.22
C ASP A 714 8.38 -32.66 -7.26
N ALA A 715 9.56 -32.42 -6.66
CA ALA A 715 10.28 -31.15 -6.82
C ALA A 715 10.88 -31.06 -8.24
N GLY A 716 10.03 -30.90 -9.25
CA GLY A 716 10.42 -30.78 -10.66
C GLY A 716 10.79 -29.35 -11.07
N THR A 717 11.63 -29.24 -12.10
CA THR A 717 12.29 -28.06 -12.73
C THR A 717 13.45 -27.42 -11.96
N SER A 718 14.47 -27.01 -12.73
CA SER A 718 15.71 -26.33 -12.32
C SER A 718 15.77 -24.89 -12.81
N GLU A 719 14.61 -24.33 -13.19
CA GLU A 719 14.50 -22.99 -13.76
C GLU A 719 13.86 -22.06 -12.73
N ARG A 720 14.51 -20.94 -12.44
CA ARG A 720 14.02 -19.93 -11.50
C ARG A 720 13.82 -18.60 -12.23
N TRP A 721 12.63 -18.02 -12.03
CA TRP A 721 12.21 -16.76 -12.63
C TRP A 721 12.27 -15.62 -11.62
N CYS A 722 12.80 -14.48 -12.05
CA CYS A 722 12.80 -13.25 -11.28
C CYS A 722 12.57 -12.07 -12.21
N GLU A 723 11.84 -11.05 -11.77
CA GLU A 723 11.63 -9.86 -12.58
C GLU A 723 11.39 -8.61 -11.75
N VAL A 724 11.60 -7.46 -12.40
CA VAL A 724 11.24 -6.15 -11.87
C VAL A 724 10.56 -5.33 -12.94
N ASP A 725 9.49 -4.67 -12.53
CA ASP A 725 8.78 -3.65 -13.27
C ASP A 725 8.41 -2.53 -12.29
N ASP A 726 8.91 -1.33 -12.54
CA ASP A 726 8.52 -0.13 -11.80
C ASP A 726 8.03 1.03 -12.69
N GLY A 727 7.79 0.74 -13.97
CA GLY A 727 7.44 1.74 -14.99
C GLY A 727 8.63 2.50 -15.59
N TYR A 728 9.84 2.36 -15.03
CA TYR A 728 11.08 2.94 -15.58
C TYR A 728 12.17 1.88 -15.80
N VAL A 729 12.22 0.85 -14.97
CA VAL A 729 13.12 -0.29 -15.09
C VAL A 729 12.30 -1.54 -15.33
N HIS A 730 12.68 -2.27 -16.37
CA HIS A 730 12.02 -3.50 -16.79
C HIS A 730 13.08 -4.56 -17.02
N ARG A 731 13.19 -5.54 -16.11
CA ARG A 731 14.17 -6.62 -16.23
C ARG A 731 13.56 -7.98 -15.97
N TYR A 732 14.04 -8.95 -16.72
CA TYR A 732 13.68 -10.36 -16.58
C TYR A 732 14.94 -11.18 -16.37
N GLY A 733 14.91 -12.05 -15.37
CA GLY A 733 15.96 -12.98 -14.99
C GLY A 733 15.49 -14.41 -15.12
N LEU A 734 16.26 -15.24 -15.83
CA LEU A 734 16.10 -16.68 -15.89
C LEU A 734 17.38 -17.36 -15.43
N THR A 735 17.29 -18.08 -14.32
CA THR A 735 18.36 -18.96 -13.83
C THR A 735 18.08 -20.39 -14.27
N ASP A 736 19.04 -21.01 -14.97
CA ASP A 736 19.05 -22.44 -15.29
C ASP A 736 20.09 -23.11 -14.38
N ASP A 737 19.61 -23.69 -13.29
CA ASP A 737 20.46 -24.29 -12.26
C ASP A 737 21.15 -25.59 -12.73
N GLN A 738 20.59 -26.28 -13.73
CA GLN A 738 21.23 -27.46 -14.32
C GLN A 738 22.44 -27.07 -15.17
N ALA A 739 22.32 -25.99 -15.95
CA ALA A 739 23.44 -25.46 -16.71
C ALA A 739 24.40 -24.63 -15.84
N GLY A 740 23.92 -24.11 -14.71
CA GLY A 740 24.66 -23.21 -13.83
C GLY A 740 24.83 -21.80 -14.43
N PHE A 741 23.83 -21.31 -15.16
CA PHE A 741 23.84 -20.00 -15.81
C PHE A 741 22.64 -19.15 -15.39
N VAL A 742 22.82 -17.85 -15.40
CA VAL A 742 21.74 -16.87 -15.29
C VAL A 742 21.78 -15.90 -16.48
N LEU A 743 20.61 -15.65 -17.06
CA LEU A 743 20.40 -14.69 -18.13
C LEU A 743 19.53 -13.53 -17.61
N ILE A 744 19.99 -12.30 -17.79
CA ILE A 744 19.24 -11.08 -17.49
C ILE A 744 18.98 -10.33 -18.81
N HIS A 745 17.74 -9.89 -18.98
CA HIS A 745 17.27 -9.12 -20.13
C HIS A 745 16.70 -7.78 -19.68
N SER A 746 17.13 -6.69 -20.31
CA SER A 746 16.77 -5.30 -19.95
C SER A 746 16.26 -4.54 -21.19
N PRO A 747 15.05 -4.85 -21.69
CA PRO A 747 14.58 -4.37 -23.00
C PRO A 747 14.28 -2.87 -23.09
N GLU A 748 13.94 -2.22 -21.97
CA GLU A 748 13.30 -0.89 -21.98
C GLU A 748 13.91 0.10 -20.97
N ASP A 749 15.09 -0.21 -20.41
CA ASP A 749 15.74 0.64 -19.41
C ASP A 749 16.28 1.95 -20.05
N PRO A 750 15.99 3.14 -19.48
CA PRO A 750 16.50 4.42 -19.97
C PRO A 750 18.03 4.46 -19.97
N GLU A 751 18.62 5.14 -20.96
CA GLU A 751 20.07 5.35 -21.10
C GLU A 751 20.75 5.96 -19.86
N VAL A 752 19.96 6.56 -18.96
CA VAL A 752 20.40 7.23 -17.74
C VAL A 752 20.81 6.22 -16.65
N PHE A 753 20.21 5.04 -16.61
CA PHE A 753 20.40 4.07 -15.52
C PHE A 753 21.41 2.98 -15.85
N PHE A 754 21.48 2.58 -17.12
CA PHE A 754 22.40 1.55 -17.59
C PHE A 754 22.96 1.92 -18.98
N PRO A 755 24.22 1.55 -19.29
CA PRO A 755 24.79 1.85 -20.59
C PRO A 755 23.97 1.17 -21.71
N PRO A 756 23.66 1.86 -22.82
CA PRO A 756 22.76 1.38 -23.90
C PRO A 756 23.24 0.11 -24.65
N SER A 757 24.42 -0.41 -24.31
CA SER A 757 25.04 -1.57 -24.96
C SER A 757 24.72 -2.92 -24.31
N VAL A 758 24.04 -2.97 -23.16
CA VAL A 758 23.84 -4.23 -22.42
C VAL A 758 22.36 -4.57 -22.32
N ASN A 759 21.77 -4.98 -23.45
CA ASN A 759 20.41 -5.53 -23.49
C ASN A 759 20.35 -6.93 -22.85
N TRP A 760 21.47 -7.66 -22.89
CA TRP A 760 21.59 -9.02 -22.36
C TRP A 760 22.82 -9.13 -21.45
N GLU A 761 22.65 -9.83 -20.34
CA GLU A 761 23.73 -10.23 -19.45
C GLU A 761 23.66 -11.74 -19.21
N LEU A 762 24.80 -12.43 -19.33
CA LEU A 762 24.87 -13.87 -19.11
C LEU A 762 26.02 -14.18 -18.17
N TYR A 763 25.75 -14.86 -17.05
CA TYR A 763 26.76 -15.21 -16.06
C TYR A 763 26.81 -16.71 -15.81
N ASP A 764 28.03 -17.26 -15.66
CA ASP A 764 28.30 -18.66 -15.32
C ASP A 764 28.46 -18.76 -13.79
N LEU A 765 27.39 -19.13 -13.09
CA LEU A 765 27.35 -19.16 -11.64
C LEU A 765 28.29 -20.21 -11.03
N THR A 766 28.70 -21.22 -11.80
CA THR A 766 29.62 -22.27 -11.33
C THR A 766 31.06 -21.78 -11.25
N ARG A 767 31.45 -20.85 -12.13
CA ARG A 767 32.82 -20.30 -12.20
C ARG A 767 32.91 -18.87 -11.70
N ASP A 768 31.79 -18.16 -11.70
CA ASP A 768 31.66 -16.76 -11.36
C ASP A 768 30.37 -16.55 -10.53
N PRO A 769 30.34 -17.09 -9.29
CA PRO A 769 29.17 -16.98 -8.41
C PRO A 769 28.87 -15.54 -7.98
N GLY A 770 29.82 -14.63 -8.18
CA GLY A 770 29.65 -13.20 -7.99
C GLY A 770 29.41 -12.45 -9.30
N GLU A 771 28.97 -13.12 -10.38
CA GLU A 771 28.46 -12.55 -11.63
C GLU A 771 29.30 -11.38 -12.20
N ARG A 772 30.63 -11.43 -12.12
CA ARG A 772 31.52 -10.30 -12.49
C ARG A 772 31.87 -10.24 -13.98
N VAL A 773 31.72 -11.35 -14.69
CA VAL A 773 32.18 -11.52 -16.07
C VAL A 773 31.01 -11.88 -16.97
N ASN A 774 30.46 -10.87 -17.66
CA ASN A 774 29.41 -11.08 -18.64
C ASN A 774 29.92 -11.95 -19.81
N ARG A 775 29.20 -13.03 -20.12
CA ARG A 775 29.55 -14.09 -21.07
C ARG A 775 28.83 -14.00 -22.41
N VAL A 776 28.01 -12.98 -22.65
CA VAL A 776 27.23 -12.83 -23.91
C VAL A 776 28.07 -13.06 -25.17
N ASP A 777 29.26 -12.46 -25.26
CA ASP A 777 30.14 -12.60 -26.43
C ASP A 777 30.89 -13.94 -26.47
N SER A 778 31.04 -14.60 -25.32
CA SER A 778 31.89 -15.80 -25.17
C SER A 778 31.11 -17.12 -25.09
N ALA A 779 29.79 -17.07 -24.94
CA ALA A 779 28.91 -18.24 -24.82
C ALA A 779 27.62 -18.11 -25.68
N PRO A 780 27.73 -17.88 -27.00
CA PRO A 780 26.57 -17.58 -27.86
C PRO A 780 25.55 -18.72 -27.96
N GLU A 781 25.97 -19.98 -27.84
CA GLU A 781 25.06 -21.14 -27.86
C GLU A 781 24.18 -21.19 -26.60
N VAL A 782 24.77 -20.91 -25.43
CA VAL A 782 24.04 -20.86 -24.15
C VAL A 782 23.09 -19.66 -24.15
N LEU A 783 23.57 -18.51 -24.60
CA LEU A 783 22.74 -17.31 -24.75
C LEU A 783 21.52 -17.57 -25.64
N GLY A 784 21.70 -18.18 -26.81
CA GLY A 784 20.59 -18.48 -27.73
C GLY A 784 19.53 -19.36 -27.07
N ARG A 785 19.93 -20.44 -26.40
CA ARG A 785 19.01 -21.35 -25.71
C ARG A 785 18.24 -20.66 -24.58
N LEU A 786 18.94 -19.97 -23.68
CA LEU A 786 18.32 -19.31 -22.53
C LEU A 786 17.45 -18.13 -22.95
N ARG A 787 17.84 -17.40 -24.01
CA ARG A 787 17.03 -16.32 -24.57
C ARG A 787 15.71 -16.85 -25.09
N ASP A 788 15.76 -17.90 -25.91
CA ASP A 788 14.55 -18.46 -26.51
C ASP A 788 13.62 -19.02 -25.41
N ARG A 789 14.18 -19.64 -24.37
CA ARG A 789 13.44 -20.11 -23.19
C ARG A 789 12.84 -18.98 -22.34
N LEU A 790 13.59 -17.90 -22.11
CA LEU A 790 13.11 -16.73 -21.37
C LEU A 790 11.93 -16.07 -22.10
N LEU A 791 12.01 -15.95 -23.43
CA LEU A 791 10.94 -15.37 -24.24
C LEU A 791 9.70 -16.26 -24.28
N GLU A 792 9.86 -17.58 -24.31
CA GLU A 792 8.76 -18.55 -24.18
C GLU A 792 8.05 -18.39 -22.83
N LEU A 793 8.79 -18.47 -21.72
CA LEU A 793 8.23 -18.31 -20.37
C LEU A 793 7.52 -16.97 -20.18
N ARG A 794 8.08 -15.89 -20.71
CA ARG A 794 7.44 -14.57 -20.68
C ARG A 794 6.08 -14.59 -21.39
N GLY A 795 5.99 -15.28 -22.52
CA GLY A 795 4.73 -15.49 -23.25
C GLY A 795 3.73 -16.30 -22.43
N ASP A 796 4.15 -17.45 -21.91
CA ASP A 796 3.31 -18.34 -21.11
C ASP A 796 2.74 -17.63 -19.86
N TYR A 797 3.57 -16.86 -19.16
CA TYR A 797 3.15 -16.10 -17.98
C TYR A 797 2.21 -14.94 -18.33
N ALA A 798 2.40 -14.29 -19.48
CA ALA A 798 1.49 -13.26 -19.95
C ALA A 798 0.12 -13.85 -20.33
N GLU A 799 0.09 -14.99 -21.01
CA GLU A 799 -1.15 -15.71 -21.33
C GLU A 799 -1.88 -16.14 -20.05
N LEU A 800 -1.16 -16.74 -19.10
CA LEU A 800 -1.74 -17.13 -17.81
C LEU A 800 -2.27 -15.91 -17.01
N ALA A 801 -1.55 -14.80 -17.03
CA ALA A 801 -2.00 -13.54 -16.43
C ALA A 801 -3.32 -13.04 -17.05
N GLU A 802 -3.46 -13.15 -18.38
CA GLU A 802 -4.69 -12.82 -19.09
C GLU A 802 -5.82 -13.79 -18.77
N GLU A 803 -5.56 -15.10 -18.71
CA GLU A 803 -6.57 -16.10 -18.34
C GLU A 803 -7.13 -15.86 -16.94
N LEU A 804 -6.25 -15.68 -15.95
CA LEU A 804 -6.63 -15.42 -14.56
C LEU A 804 -7.24 -14.01 -14.36
N GLY A 805 -6.88 -13.05 -15.21
CA GLY A 805 -7.44 -11.69 -15.18
C GLY A 805 -8.76 -11.51 -15.96
N SER A 806 -8.98 -12.28 -17.02
CA SER A 806 -10.16 -12.20 -17.91
C SER A 806 -11.35 -13.03 -17.45
N ALA A 807 -11.11 -14.03 -16.57
CA ALA A 807 -12.17 -14.79 -15.89
C ALA A 807 -13.14 -13.92 -15.06
N GLY A 808 -12.85 -12.62 -14.87
CA GLY A 808 -13.71 -11.64 -14.22
C GLY A 808 -14.56 -10.75 -15.16
N ARG A 809 -14.50 -10.91 -16.49
CA ARG A 809 -15.40 -10.22 -17.45
C ARG A 809 -16.68 -11.01 -17.77
N GLY A 810 -17.04 -11.98 -16.95
CA GLY A 810 -18.38 -12.56 -16.97
C GLY A 810 -19.37 -11.57 -16.34
N GLU A 811 -20.22 -10.99 -17.18
CA GLU A 811 -21.49 -10.32 -16.87
C GLU A 811 -21.69 -9.91 -15.40
N VAL A 812 -21.71 -8.59 -15.14
CA VAL A 812 -22.46 -8.07 -13.98
C VAL A 812 -23.81 -8.74 -14.02
N GLN A 813 -24.07 -9.67 -13.11
CA GLN A 813 -25.35 -10.35 -13.07
C GLN A 813 -26.41 -9.26 -12.91
N GLU A 814 -27.35 -9.22 -13.84
CA GLU A 814 -28.48 -8.27 -13.90
C GLU A 814 -29.19 -8.14 -12.53
N GLY A 815 -29.04 -9.14 -11.64
CA GLY A 815 -29.52 -9.13 -10.25
C GLY A 815 -28.89 -8.08 -9.32
N THR A 816 -27.62 -7.70 -9.47
CA THR A 816 -26.98 -6.70 -8.59
C THR A 816 -27.54 -5.30 -8.83
N ARG A 817 -27.94 -5.00 -10.07
CA ARG A 817 -28.57 -3.73 -10.42
C ARG A 817 -30.01 -3.65 -9.90
N VAL A 818 -30.76 -4.75 -9.97
CA VAL A 818 -32.12 -4.84 -9.43
C VAL A 818 -32.11 -4.77 -7.90
N GLU A 819 -31.13 -5.36 -7.21
CA GLU A 819 -31.01 -5.24 -5.75
C GLU A 819 -30.62 -3.82 -5.27
N LEU A 820 -29.85 -3.07 -6.05
CA LEU A 820 -29.50 -1.67 -5.74
C LEU A 820 -30.69 -0.71 -5.94
N GLU A 821 -31.58 -1.01 -6.90
CA GLU A 821 -32.84 -0.29 -7.12
C GLU A 821 -33.87 -0.58 -6.01
N GLU A 822 -33.93 -1.81 -5.48
CA GLU A 822 -34.80 -2.19 -4.35
C GLU A 822 -34.35 -1.60 -3.00
N LEU A 823 -33.07 -1.25 -2.84
CA LEU A 823 -32.49 -0.65 -1.63
C LEU A 823 -32.48 0.89 -1.62
N GLY A 824 -32.94 1.55 -2.69
CA GLY A 824 -33.13 3.01 -2.74
C GLY A 824 -31.86 3.84 -2.92
N TYR A 825 -30.73 3.23 -3.32
CA TYR A 825 -29.43 3.91 -3.48
C TYR A 825 -29.18 4.49 -4.89
N THR A 826 -30.11 4.32 -5.84
CA THR A 826 -30.07 5.03 -7.12
C THR A 826 -31.21 6.03 -7.20
N GLY A 827 -30.89 7.31 -6.97
CA GLY A 827 -31.81 8.42 -7.23
C GLY A 827 -32.20 8.48 -8.70
N LYS A 828 -33.47 8.84 -8.97
CA LYS A 828 -34.03 9.02 -10.31
C LYS A 828 -33.26 9.99 -11.19
#